data_AF-A0A6P6MC59-F1
#
_entry.id   AF-A0A6P6MC59-F1
#
_cell.length_a   1.000
_cell.length_b   1.000
_cell.length_c   1.000
_cell.angle_alpha   90.00
_cell.angle_beta   90.00
_cell.angle_gamma   90.00
#
_symmetry.space_group_name_H-M   'P 1'
#
loop_
_entity.id
_entity.type
_entity.pdbx_description
1 polymer ?
#
loop_
_entity_poly.entity_id
_entity_poly.type
_entity_poly.pdbx_seq_one_letter_code
_entity_poly.pdbx_strand_id
1 'polypeptide(L)'
;MDLHIEFRDGTVPSAPLIVEIDNTIASYDQTHIKQKRTEAVLQRVKEQHKTSMKNKFGCLFEGNKLQENETLLNRIYTQLYIIEGEREGVNEEHEVLQMEKTSRTQHSQQNPINCNDIFTTLSKPGYDEKDKIKTVLTKGIAGIGKTVSVQKFILDWAEGEANQDVDFMFVLSFRELNLIQDRQYSLHRLLLDFHPQLQDLDSKVYEECKVVFILDGLDESRMSLFSDDEKVCDVNESSSVGVLMSNLIRGDLLPSALIWITSRPAASNQIPSKYINRVTEIQGFNDPQKEEYFRKRISDEHQAIRIISHIRRARSLHIMCHIPVFCWISSTVIEKLLKEDLSAEIPQTFTEMYIHLLLTQMSKYEERDPQKLLKTKREVIVKLAEVAFKQLMKGNVMLYEEDLRESGLDITDASVYSGICTEIFKEESVIHQRKVYCFIHLSVQEFLAAFYVFYCYLSSTMEALKTFDPMHNLHKGAIDKALESKNGHLDLFLRFLLGISLESNQRLLQDLLSNTEDSSESIRRTTQYIKENIKDGHALFIERSINLFLCLLEVKDQTLSREIQEFVKSEKHKEKNLSPSHCSAIAYMLQISEEVLDELDLKKYNTSDEGRRRLIPAVINCRKALLAGCNLTGQSYEIVSSVLHSSNPVLRELDLSNNDLQDSGVKLLSNGLKSPKCQLKILRLSGCMVTEEGCSVMTTLAW
;
A
#
# COMPACT_ATOMS: atom_id res chain seq x y z
N MET A 1 37.52 -21.91 64.61
CA MET A 1 38.44 -20.83 64.20
C MET A 1 37.58 -19.59 63.99
N ASP A 2 37.12 -18.93 65.05
CA ASP A 2 37.89 -18.30 66.16
C ASP A 2 38.71 -17.10 65.62
N LEU A 3 38.67 -15.89 66.19
CA LEU A 3 38.03 -15.43 67.43
C LEU A 3 37.73 -13.90 67.34
N HIS A 4 37.09 -13.33 68.38
CA HIS A 4 37.04 -11.88 68.64
C HIS A 4 38.44 -11.23 68.77
N ILE A 5 38.55 -9.88 68.67
CA ILE A 5 38.78 -8.96 69.83
C ILE A 5 39.04 -7.49 69.39
N GLU A 6 38.25 -6.60 69.99
CA GLU A 6 38.46 -5.20 70.46
C GLU A 6 39.32 -4.14 69.73
N PHE A 7 38.76 -2.92 69.72
CA PHE A 7 39.47 -1.63 69.61
C PHE A 7 40.12 -1.23 70.94
N ARG A 8 41.16 -0.38 70.91
CA ARG A 8 41.61 0.41 72.08
C ARG A 8 42.11 1.80 71.69
N ASP A 9 41.81 2.78 72.55
CA ASP A 9 42.10 4.21 72.39
C ASP A 9 43.59 4.59 72.39
N GLY A 10 43.89 5.73 71.74
CA GLY A 10 45.20 6.39 71.73
C GLY A 10 45.08 7.91 71.54
N THR A 11 45.08 8.62 72.66
CA THR A 11 44.93 10.09 72.84
C THR A 11 45.75 11.03 71.93
N VAL A 12 45.14 12.15 71.57
CA VAL A 12 45.73 13.36 70.91
C VAL A 12 46.41 14.28 71.96
N PRO A 13 47.40 15.11 71.57
CA PRO A 13 47.23 16.55 71.77
C PRO A 13 47.78 17.46 70.62
N SER A 14 46.96 18.43 70.19
CA SER A 14 47.25 19.83 69.74
C SER A 14 48.62 20.23 69.13
N ALA A 15 48.76 21.14 68.16
CA ALA A 15 47.88 21.92 67.26
C ALA A 15 48.81 22.77 66.31
N PRO A 16 48.38 23.86 65.66
CA PRO A 16 47.72 23.93 64.35
C PRO A 16 48.57 24.64 63.26
N LEU A 17 48.17 24.54 61.98
CA LEU A 17 48.20 25.64 60.98
C LEU A 17 47.65 25.19 59.59
N ILE A 18 46.54 25.81 59.18
CA ILE A 18 46.15 26.32 57.83
C ILE A 18 47.00 25.78 56.64
N VAL A 19 46.41 25.17 55.59
CA VAL A 19 45.81 25.83 54.40
C VAL A 19 44.73 24.94 53.72
N GLU A 20 43.74 25.60 53.12
CA GLU A 20 42.62 25.05 52.35
C GLU A 20 43.03 24.43 50.99
N ILE A 21 43.10 23.10 50.85
CA ILE A 21 42.92 22.41 49.55
C ILE A 21 42.30 21.02 49.81
N ASP A 22 40.96 20.86 49.77
CA ASP A 22 40.35 19.51 49.58
C ASP A 22 38.85 19.44 49.19
N ASN A 23 38.09 20.55 49.18
CA ASN A 23 36.67 20.49 48.78
C ASN A 23 36.42 20.53 47.25
N THR A 24 37.43 20.88 46.46
CA THR A 24 37.31 20.97 44.99
C THR A 24 37.58 19.65 44.28
N ILE A 25 38.33 18.72 44.90
CA ILE A 25 38.71 17.43 44.28
C ILE A 25 37.63 16.37 44.55
N ALA A 26 37.15 16.27 45.80
CA ALA A 26 36.09 15.33 46.16
C ALA A 26 34.76 15.58 45.42
N SER A 27 34.46 16.85 45.08
CA SER A 27 33.29 17.19 44.26
C SER A 27 33.50 16.89 42.78
N TYR A 28 34.72 17.03 42.25
CA TYR A 28 35.07 16.71 40.86
C TYR A 28 35.01 15.20 40.59
N ASP A 29 35.50 14.36 41.51
CA ASP A 29 35.40 12.90 41.36
C ASP A 29 33.95 12.41 41.49
N GLN A 30 33.14 12.98 42.40
CA GLN A 30 31.74 12.59 42.53
C GLN A 30 30.90 12.98 41.30
N THR A 31 31.14 14.14 40.67
CA THR A 31 30.48 14.48 39.41
C THR A 31 30.96 13.59 38.26
N HIS A 32 32.26 13.32 38.13
CA HIS A 32 32.78 12.42 37.09
C HIS A 32 32.26 10.97 37.23
N ILE A 33 32.16 10.44 38.45
CA ILE A 33 31.61 9.11 38.72
C ILE A 33 30.10 9.08 38.44
N LYS A 34 29.36 10.12 38.82
CA LYS A 34 27.92 10.23 38.52
C LYS A 34 27.67 10.33 37.03
N GLN A 35 28.46 11.13 36.31
CA GLN A 35 28.37 11.31 34.85
C GLN A 35 28.70 10.01 34.09
N LYS A 36 29.81 9.34 34.42
CA LYS A 36 30.13 8.00 33.86
C LYS A 36 29.04 6.95 34.15
N ARG A 37 28.39 7.03 35.32
CA ARG A 37 27.27 6.14 35.66
C ARG A 37 26.01 6.46 34.83
N THR A 38 25.71 7.73 34.59
CA THR A 38 24.63 8.15 33.68
C THR A 38 24.90 7.71 32.24
N GLU A 39 26.12 7.91 31.74
CA GLU A 39 26.56 7.47 30.40
C GLU A 39 26.43 5.94 30.24
N ALA A 40 26.86 5.17 31.24
CA ALA A 40 26.73 3.71 31.22
C ALA A 40 25.28 3.22 31.27
N VAL A 41 24.39 3.89 32.00
CA VAL A 41 22.94 3.61 31.99
C VAL A 41 22.34 3.98 30.64
N LEU A 42 22.69 5.15 30.09
CA LEU A 42 22.23 5.62 28.79
C LEU A 42 22.61 4.63 27.67
N GLN A 43 23.87 4.19 27.60
CA GLN A 43 24.27 3.20 26.61
C GLN A 43 23.53 1.87 26.79
N ARG A 44 23.38 1.38 28.02
CA ARG A 44 22.60 0.15 28.30
C ARG A 44 21.17 0.26 27.78
N VAL A 45 20.50 1.39 28.03
CA VAL A 45 19.12 1.59 27.58
C VAL A 45 19.03 1.75 26.06
N LYS A 46 20.00 2.40 25.41
CA LYS A 46 20.08 2.45 23.93
C LYS A 46 20.16 1.04 23.33
N GLU A 47 21.05 0.17 23.84
CA GLU A 47 21.17 -1.22 23.36
C GLU A 47 19.90 -2.06 23.64
N GLN A 48 19.30 -1.91 24.83
CA GLN A 48 18.04 -2.57 25.17
C GLN A 48 16.88 -2.09 24.27
N HIS A 49 16.84 -0.81 23.94
CA HIS A 49 15.83 -0.23 23.07
C HIS A 49 16.02 -0.67 21.61
N LYS A 50 17.24 -0.65 21.06
CA LYS A 50 17.55 -1.27 19.75
C LYS A 50 17.15 -2.75 19.70
N THR A 51 17.53 -3.53 20.72
CA THR A 51 17.16 -4.96 20.81
C THR A 51 15.65 -5.17 20.83
N SER A 52 14.93 -4.34 21.60
CA SER A 52 13.46 -4.36 21.64
C SER A 52 12.83 -4.01 20.28
N MET A 53 13.33 -2.98 19.59
CA MET A 53 12.83 -2.60 18.26
C MET A 53 13.14 -3.67 17.21
N LYS A 54 14.34 -4.26 17.22
CA LYS A 54 14.71 -5.40 16.38
C LYS A 54 13.75 -6.59 16.58
N ASN A 55 13.45 -6.94 17.82
CA ASN A 55 12.51 -8.02 18.13
C ASN A 55 11.06 -7.68 17.75
N LYS A 56 10.64 -6.40 17.87
CA LYS A 56 9.27 -5.96 17.51
C LYS A 56 9.04 -5.93 15.99
N PHE A 57 10.07 -5.63 15.19
CA PHE A 57 9.93 -5.37 13.75
C PHE A 57 10.74 -6.29 12.82
N GLY A 58 11.52 -7.23 13.36
CA GLY A 58 12.33 -8.19 12.58
C GLY A 58 11.52 -9.24 11.80
N CYS A 59 10.28 -9.53 12.22
CA CYS A 59 9.39 -10.49 11.59
C CYS A 59 8.09 -9.83 11.11
N LEU A 60 7.62 -10.25 9.93
CA LEU A 60 6.23 -10.07 9.49
C LEU A 60 5.41 -11.30 9.89
N PHE A 61 4.21 -11.07 10.41
CA PHE A 61 3.30 -12.12 10.87
C PHE A 61 2.15 -12.31 9.86
N GLU A 62 2.06 -13.49 9.24
CA GLU A 62 0.98 -13.85 8.32
C GLU A 62 -0.20 -14.53 9.06
N GLY A 63 -0.82 -13.79 9.98
CA GLY A 63 -1.89 -14.27 10.88
C GLY A 63 -1.42 -14.42 12.33
N ASN A 64 -1.96 -15.40 13.06
CA ASN A 64 -1.63 -15.64 14.48
C ASN A 64 -0.13 -15.89 14.70
N LYS A 65 0.48 -15.27 15.74
CA LYS A 65 1.84 -15.61 16.22
C LYS A 65 1.86 -17.01 16.88
N LEU A 66 1.66 -18.06 16.10
CA LEU A 66 2.21 -19.40 16.32
C LEU A 66 3.49 -19.49 15.50
N GLN A 67 4.55 -20.09 16.06
CA GLN A 67 5.94 -19.98 15.57
C GLN A 67 6.17 -20.48 14.12
N GLU A 68 5.18 -21.13 13.50
CA GLU A 68 5.27 -21.70 12.15
C GLU A 68 4.98 -20.69 11.01
N ASN A 69 4.50 -19.46 11.31
CA ASN A 69 4.16 -18.44 10.31
C ASN A 69 5.05 -17.17 10.34
N GLU A 70 6.18 -17.19 11.03
CA GLU A 70 7.08 -16.02 11.09
C GLU A 70 7.96 -15.90 9.84
N THR A 71 7.87 -14.78 9.13
CA THR A 71 8.77 -14.47 8.01
C THR A 71 9.64 -13.28 8.34
N LEU A 72 10.97 -13.48 8.37
CA LEU A 72 11.94 -12.40 8.58
C LEU A 72 11.75 -11.29 7.53
N LEU A 73 11.57 -10.04 7.98
CA LEU A 73 11.32 -8.90 7.10
C LEU A 73 12.41 -8.76 6.04
N ASN A 74 13.69 -8.80 6.45
CA ASN A 74 14.84 -8.70 5.54
C ASN A 74 14.88 -9.78 4.45
N ARG A 75 14.27 -10.95 4.67
CA ARG A 75 14.21 -12.03 3.67
C ARG A 75 13.28 -11.68 2.51
N ILE A 76 12.17 -11.02 2.79
CA ILE A 76 11.10 -10.73 1.82
C ILE A 76 10.96 -9.24 1.45
N TYR A 77 11.69 -8.35 2.12
CA TYR A 77 11.66 -6.93 1.81
C TYR A 77 12.21 -6.68 0.40
N THR A 78 11.39 -6.06 -0.44
CA THR A 78 11.78 -5.47 -1.71
C THR A 78 11.69 -3.96 -1.58
N GLN A 79 12.76 -3.27 -1.98
CA GLN A 79 12.85 -1.81 -1.88
C GLN A 79 11.68 -1.16 -2.64
N LEU A 80 10.88 -0.35 -1.97
CA LEU A 80 9.80 0.41 -2.61
C LEU A 80 10.37 1.60 -3.38
N TYR A 81 9.73 1.94 -4.50
CA TYR A 81 10.04 3.18 -5.23
C TYR A 81 9.37 4.36 -4.50
N ILE A 82 10.19 5.26 -3.96
CA ILE A 82 9.74 6.46 -3.23
C ILE A 82 10.29 7.69 -3.97
N ILE A 83 9.47 8.71 -4.13
CA ILE A 83 9.84 9.96 -4.78
C ILE A 83 9.75 11.15 -3.81
N GLU A 84 10.53 12.20 -4.07
CA GLU A 84 10.35 13.52 -3.45
C GLU A 84 9.19 14.28 -4.13
N GLY A 85 8.34 14.92 -3.34
CA GLY A 85 7.12 15.59 -3.80
C GLY A 85 5.89 14.67 -3.86
N GLU A 86 4.85 15.12 -4.57
CA GLU A 86 3.62 14.37 -4.86
C GLU A 86 3.18 14.58 -6.31
N ARG A 87 2.44 13.63 -6.87
CA ARG A 87 1.84 13.73 -8.21
C ARG A 87 0.53 14.52 -8.19
N GLU A 88 0.19 15.15 -9.32
CA GLU A 88 -1.13 15.78 -9.50
C GLU A 88 -2.27 14.74 -9.37
N GLY A 89 -3.33 15.08 -8.63
CA GLY A 89 -4.49 14.21 -8.39
C GLY A 89 -4.38 13.23 -7.22
N VAL A 90 -3.24 13.18 -6.51
CA VAL A 90 -3.02 12.24 -5.41
C VAL A 90 -3.99 12.44 -4.23
N ASN A 91 -4.61 13.60 -4.06
CA ASN A 91 -5.41 13.92 -2.88
C ASN A 91 -6.92 13.55 -2.94
N GLU A 92 -7.44 13.02 -4.06
CA GLU A 92 -8.91 12.98 -4.31
C GLU A 92 -9.58 11.57 -4.31
N GLU A 93 -8.83 10.46 -4.32
CA GLU A 93 -9.33 9.21 -4.95
C GLU A 93 -9.10 7.87 -4.22
N HIS A 94 -9.86 6.85 -4.67
CA HIS A 94 -9.78 5.45 -4.25
C HIS A 94 -8.45 4.79 -4.63
N GLU A 95 -8.05 3.78 -3.84
CA GLU A 95 -6.75 3.09 -3.96
C GLU A 95 -6.52 2.51 -5.36
N VAL A 96 -7.54 1.84 -5.92
CA VAL A 96 -7.47 1.27 -7.28
C VAL A 96 -7.21 2.35 -8.32
N LEU A 97 -7.98 3.46 -8.28
CA LEU A 97 -7.96 4.51 -9.30
C LEU A 97 -6.60 5.21 -9.42
N GLN A 98 -5.86 5.34 -8.32
CA GLN A 98 -4.52 5.94 -8.35
C GLN A 98 -3.48 5.03 -9.01
N MET A 99 -3.55 3.71 -8.82
CA MET A 99 -2.67 2.75 -9.52
C MET A 99 -2.82 2.88 -11.04
N GLU A 100 -4.04 3.12 -11.49
CA GLU A 100 -4.39 3.32 -12.89
C GLU A 100 -3.92 4.66 -13.45
N LYS A 101 -3.64 5.65 -12.58
CA LYS A 101 -2.98 6.92 -12.94
C LYS A 101 -1.45 6.80 -12.91
N THR A 102 -0.88 6.01 -12.00
CA THR A 102 0.57 5.76 -11.94
C THR A 102 1.10 5.07 -13.19
N SER A 103 0.33 4.14 -13.77
CA SER A 103 0.66 3.54 -15.10
C SER A 103 0.62 4.54 -16.26
N ARG A 104 -0.10 5.67 -16.12
CA ARG A 104 -0.17 6.74 -17.13
C ARG A 104 0.98 7.76 -17.01
N THR A 105 1.74 7.73 -15.92
CA THR A 105 2.77 8.73 -15.59
C THR A 105 4.08 8.06 -15.17
N GLN A 106 4.86 7.58 -16.14
CA GLN A 106 6.17 7.00 -15.88
C GLN A 106 7.31 8.04 -15.97
N HIS A 107 8.01 8.16 -14.85
CA HIS A 107 9.45 8.45 -14.65
C HIS A 107 10.13 9.75 -15.15
N SER A 108 9.56 10.58 -16.04
CA SER A 108 10.24 11.84 -16.37
C SER A 108 10.16 12.86 -15.22
N GLN A 109 11.32 13.29 -14.69
CA GLN A 109 11.54 14.38 -13.70
C GLN A 109 11.33 14.10 -12.19
N GLN A 110 11.12 12.86 -11.74
CA GLN A 110 10.98 12.59 -10.29
C GLN A 110 12.34 12.24 -9.64
N ASN A 111 12.66 12.88 -8.50
CA ASN A 111 13.83 12.51 -7.68
C ASN A 111 13.49 11.25 -6.87
N PRO A 112 14.09 10.07 -7.16
CA PRO A 112 13.93 8.91 -6.28
C PRO A 112 14.70 9.15 -4.98
N ILE A 113 14.13 8.71 -3.85
CA ILE A 113 14.74 8.76 -2.52
C ILE A 113 14.77 7.35 -1.93
N ASN A 114 15.88 6.95 -1.31
CA ASN A 114 15.92 5.72 -0.51
C ASN A 114 15.19 5.97 0.82
N CYS A 115 14.46 4.97 1.32
CA CYS A 115 13.78 5.06 2.62
C CYS A 115 14.73 5.44 3.77
N ASN A 116 15.98 4.98 3.74
CA ASN A 116 16.98 5.32 4.77
C ASN A 116 17.55 6.73 4.63
N ASP A 117 17.41 7.37 3.45
CA ASP A 117 17.87 8.74 3.16
C ASP A 117 16.76 9.80 3.35
N ILE A 118 15.66 9.45 4.00
CA ILE A 118 14.45 10.29 3.99
C ILE A 118 14.64 11.67 4.66
N PHE A 119 15.54 11.77 5.64
CA PHE A 119 15.95 13.01 6.30
C PHE A 119 17.19 13.66 5.65
N THR A 120 17.82 13.02 4.67
CA THR A 120 19.06 13.49 4.04
C THR A 120 18.78 14.62 3.05
N THR A 121 19.51 15.74 3.17
CA THR A 121 19.47 16.83 2.19
C THR A 121 20.20 16.42 0.92
N LEU A 122 19.52 16.45 -0.23
CA LEU A 122 20.15 16.25 -1.53
C LEU A 122 21.02 17.48 -1.85
N SER A 123 22.34 17.36 -1.67
CA SER A 123 23.31 18.45 -1.75
C SER A 123 23.35 19.13 -3.13
N LYS A 124 22.46 20.08 -3.37
CA LYS A 124 22.59 21.08 -4.44
C LYS A 124 23.42 22.26 -3.91
N PRO A 125 24.47 22.71 -4.62
CA PRO A 125 25.29 23.82 -4.15
C PRO A 125 24.46 25.11 -4.13
N GLY A 126 24.33 25.72 -2.94
CA GLY A 126 23.60 26.99 -2.74
C GLY A 126 22.54 27.00 -1.62
N TYR A 127 22.34 25.91 -0.88
CA TYR A 127 21.45 25.85 0.28
C TYR A 127 22.17 26.22 1.59
N ASP A 128 21.55 27.06 2.42
CA ASP A 128 22.02 27.48 3.75
C ASP A 128 21.73 26.41 4.83
N GLU A 129 22.40 26.50 5.99
CA GLU A 129 22.16 25.63 7.16
C GLU A 129 20.73 25.68 7.74
N LYS A 130 19.86 26.56 7.22
CA LYS A 130 18.47 26.75 7.65
C LYS A 130 17.51 25.69 7.09
N ASP A 131 17.86 25.02 6.00
CA ASP A 131 16.99 24.04 5.33
C ASP A 131 17.19 22.59 5.86
N LYS A 132 17.27 22.44 7.19
CA LYS A 132 17.30 21.12 7.83
C LYS A 132 15.90 20.50 7.77
N ILE A 133 15.81 19.31 7.17
CA ILE A 133 14.58 18.54 7.07
C ILE A 133 14.25 17.95 8.45
N LYS A 134 13.34 18.61 9.19
CA LYS A 134 12.88 18.13 10.49
C LYS A 134 11.70 17.17 10.35
N THR A 135 10.66 17.58 9.63
CA THR A 135 9.40 16.84 9.49
C THR A 135 9.22 16.36 8.05
N VAL A 136 9.09 15.04 7.87
CA VAL A 136 8.76 14.41 6.59
C VAL A 136 7.35 13.83 6.64
N LEU A 137 6.54 14.11 5.62
CA LEU A 137 5.25 13.46 5.39
C LEU A 137 5.35 12.52 4.19
N THR A 138 5.14 11.23 4.42
CA THR A 138 5.07 10.21 3.36
C THR A 138 3.63 9.86 3.05
N LYS A 139 3.20 10.22 1.85
CA LYS A 139 1.90 9.89 1.28
C LYS A 139 1.94 8.53 0.57
N GLY A 140 0.81 7.84 0.57
CA GLY A 140 0.59 6.67 -0.27
C GLY A 140 -0.75 6.00 0.02
N ILE A 141 -1.31 5.32 -0.99
CA ILE A 141 -2.54 4.54 -0.88
C ILE A 141 -2.42 3.38 0.14
N ALA A 142 -3.51 2.69 0.47
CA ALA A 142 -3.40 1.53 1.37
C ALA A 142 -2.71 0.35 0.67
N GLY A 143 -2.17 -0.58 1.47
CA GLY A 143 -1.41 -1.72 0.97
C GLY A 143 -0.07 -1.39 0.30
N ILE A 144 0.22 -0.12 -0.01
CA ILE A 144 1.40 0.32 -0.79
C ILE A 144 2.73 0.10 -0.08
N GLY A 145 2.69 -0.20 1.23
CA GLY A 145 3.86 -0.52 2.05
C GLY A 145 4.33 0.57 3.03
N LYS A 146 3.52 1.61 3.33
CA LYS A 146 3.87 2.68 4.30
C LYS A 146 4.45 2.14 5.63
N THR A 147 3.68 1.34 6.36
CA THR A 147 4.11 0.71 7.62
C THR A 147 5.30 -0.25 7.43
N VAL A 148 5.40 -0.93 6.28
CA VAL A 148 6.52 -1.86 6.01
C VAL A 148 7.83 -1.09 5.76
N SER A 149 7.78 0.09 5.14
CA SER A 149 8.92 1.01 5.06
C SER A 149 9.36 1.49 6.43
N VAL A 150 8.41 1.87 7.30
CA VAL A 150 8.69 2.24 8.70
C VAL A 150 9.40 1.09 9.43
N GLN A 151 8.83 -0.12 9.37
CA GLN A 151 9.42 -1.32 9.98
C GLN A 151 10.85 -1.59 9.48
N LYS A 152 11.09 -1.46 8.16
CA LYS A 152 12.43 -1.69 7.59
C LYS A 152 13.44 -0.63 8.02
N PHE A 153 13.05 0.64 8.03
CA PHE A 153 13.90 1.76 8.48
C PHE A 153 14.34 1.58 9.95
N ILE A 154 13.42 1.18 10.82
CA ILE A 154 13.71 0.88 12.22
C ILE A 154 14.62 -0.35 12.35
N LEU A 155 14.37 -1.39 11.55
CA LEU A 155 15.17 -2.61 11.56
C LEU A 155 16.62 -2.31 11.14
N ASP A 156 16.83 -1.53 10.07
CA ASP A 156 18.17 -1.14 9.62
C ASP A 156 18.93 -0.30 10.67
N TRP A 157 18.22 0.56 11.40
CA TRP A 157 18.81 1.27 12.55
C TRP A 157 19.12 0.34 13.75
N ALA A 158 18.24 -0.60 14.04
CA ALA A 158 18.39 -1.53 15.16
C ALA A 158 19.46 -2.62 14.90
N GLU A 159 19.74 -2.94 13.64
CA GLU A 159 20.75 -3.93 13.24
C GLU A 159 22.13 -3.35 12.99
N GLY A 160 22.26 -2.03 12.78
CA GLY A 160 23.55 -1.35 12.56
C GLY A 160 23.78 -0.87 11.13
N GLU A 161 22.86 -1.15 10.21
CA GLU A 161 23.01 -0.97 8.77
C GLU A 161 22.84 0.50 8.31
N ALA A 162 21.98 1.29 8.97
CA ALA A 162 21.71 2.68 8.61
C ALA A 162 21.44 3.58 9.83
N ASN A 163 21.46 4.91 9.64
CA ASN A 163 21.04 5.91 10.63
C ASN A 163 21.68 5.79 12.03
N GLN A 164 22.93 5.30 12.12
CA GLN A 164 23.60 5.04 13.41
C GLN A 164 23.97 6.29 14.23
N ASP A 165 23.78 7.47 13.64
CA ASP A 165 23.83 8.79 14.29
C ASP A 165 22.55 9.13 15.09
N VAL A 166 21.49 8.32 14.99
CA VAL A 166 20.25 8.43 15.77
C VAL A 166 20.35 7.60 17.05
N ASP A 167 20.06 8.24 18.18
CA ASP A 167 20.14 7.64 19.52
C ASP A 167 18.88 6.83 19.88
N PHE A 168 17.71 7.33 19.50
CA PHE A 168 16.40 6.73 19.82
C PHE A 168 15.44 6.86 18.63
N MET A 169 14.67 5.80 18.37
CA MET A 169 13.59 5.79 17.39
C MET A 169 12.29 5.35 18.06
N PHE A 170 11.38 6.31 18.28
CA PHE A 170 10.10 6.06 18.92
C PHE A 170 8.99 5.94 17.87
N VAL A 171 8.16 4.90 18.00
CA VAL A 171 7.11 4.57 17.02
C VAL A 171 5.77 4.66 17.72
N LEU A 172 4.92 5.58 17.26
CA LEU A 172 3.58 5.80 17.80
C LEU A 172 2.58 5.62 16.65
N SER A 173 1.84 4.50 16.63
CA SER A 173 0.77 4.33 15.65
C SER A 173 -0.47 5.11 16.09
N PHE A 174 -1.09 5.87 15.19
CA PHE A 174 -2.37 6.53 15.50
C PHE A 174 -3.48 5.52 15.89
N ARG A 175 -3.40 4.27 15.43
CA ARG A 175 -4.28 3.17 15.91
C ARG A 175 -4.17 2.95 17.42
N GLU A 176 -2.94 2.96 17.94
CA GLU A 176 -2.63 2.76 19.36
C GLU A 176 -2.98 4.04 20.16
N LEU A 177 -2.64 5.23 19.65
CA LEU A 177 -2.94 6.52 20.29
C LEU A 177 -4.45 6.75 20.46
N ASN A 178 -5.28 6.33 19.50
CA ASN A 178 -6.74 6.43 19.60
C ASN A 178 -7.33 5.72 20.82
N LEU A 179 -6.68 4.70 21.40
CA LEU A 179 -7.16 4.02 22.62
C LEU A 179 -7.09 4.88 23.88
N ILE A 180 -6.18 5.86 23.88
CA ILE A 180 -5.83 6.68 25.04
C ILE A 180 -6.14 8.17 24.82
N GLN A 181 -6.80 8.53 23.71
CA GLN A 181 -7.14 9.91 23.34
C GLN A 181 -7.93 10.66 24.43
N ASP A 182 -8.80 9.96 25.18
CA ASP A 182 -9.65 10.54 26.23
C ASP A 182 -8.89 10.76 27.56
N ARG A 183 -7.57 10.50 27.59
CA ARG A 183 -6.72 10.59 28.78
C ARG A 183 -5.70 11.72 28.66
N GLN A 184 -5.33 12.22 29.83
CA GLN A 184 -4.22 13.17 29.99
C GLN A 184 -2.92 12.39 30.15
N TYR A 185 -1.90 12.74 29.37
CA TYR A 185 -0.59 12.12 29.31
C TYR A 185 0.50 13.19 29.27
N SER A 186 1.67 12.87 29.81
CA SER A 186 2.92 13.55 29.44
C SER A 186 3.66 12.73 28.39
N LEU A 187 4.50 13.36 27.57
CA LEU A 187 5.24 12.66 26.52
C LEU A 187 6.19 11.61 27.10
N HIS A 188 6.88 11.90 28.21
CA HIS A 188 7.74 10.93 28.87
C HIS A 188 6.94 9.71 29.37
N ARG A 189 5.74 9.90 29.93
CA ARG A 189 4.88 8.78 30.35
C ARG A 189 4.34 7.98 29.16
N LEU A 190 3.95 8.66 28.08
CA LEU A 190 3.54 8.01 26.84
C LEU A 190 4.67 7.14 26.27
N LEU A 191 5.90 7.64 26.27
CA LEU A 191 7.07 6.88 25.83
C LEU A 191 7.36 5.68 26.74
N LEU A 192 7.24 5.81 28.06
CA LEU A 192 7.42 4.69 28.99
C LEU A 192 6.39 3.56 28.76
N ASP A 193 5.12 3.92 28.53
CA ASP A 193 4.06 2.93 28.33
C ASP A 193 4.22 2.14 27.00
N PHE A 194 4.77 2.77 25.96
CA PHE A 194 5.05 2.16 24.65
C PHE A 194 6.45 1.50 24.56
N HIS A 195 7.39 1.96 25.37
CA HIS A 195 8.78 1.50 25.43
C HIS A 195 9.24 1.33 26.90
N PRO A 196 8.78 0.28 27.62
CA PRO A 196 9.06 0.11 29.06
C PRO A 196 10.55 0.03 29.44
N GLN A 197 11.43 -0.32 28.48
CA GLN A 197 12.88 -0.31 28.65
C GLN A 197 13.47 1.08 28.98
N LEU A 198 12.72 2.16 28.77
CA LEU A 198 13.14 3.52 29.08
C LEU A 198 12.97 3.89 30.57
N GLN A 199 12.46 2.99 31.42
CA GLN A 199 12.14 3.26 32.84
C GLN A 199 13.33 3.77 33.69
N ASP A 200 14.57 3.45 33.30
CA ASP A 200 15.78 3.92 33.98
C ASP A 200 16.29 5.30 33.51
N LEU A 201 15.66 5.93 32.52
CA LEU A 201 16.08 7.22 31.95
C LEU A 201 15.37 8.43 32.59
N ASP A 202 16.13 9.49 32.84
CA ASP A 202 15.56 10.81 33.10
C ASP A 202 14.97 11.38 31.80
N SER A 203 13.79 11.96 31.90
CA SER A 203 13.06 12.63 30.81
C SER A 203 13.90 13.66 30.02
N LYS A 204 14.87 14.32 30.66
CA LYS A 204 15.71 15.37 30.05
C LYS A 204 16.69 14.83 29.01
N VAL A 205 17.03 13.53 29.08
CA VAL A 205 17.98 12.90 28.15
C VAL A 205 17.51 13.00 26.69
N TYR A 206 16.20 13.10 26.45
CA TYR A 206 15.63 13.27 25.11
C TYR A 206 15.99 14.60 24.44
N GLU A 207 16.36 15.64 25.20
CA GLU A 207 16.80 16.94 24.66
C GLU A 207 18.28 16.92 24.23
N GLU A 208 19.09 16.06 24.87
CA GLU A 208 20.52 15.91 24.61
C GLU A 208 20.82 14.88 23.51
N CYS A 209 19.85 14.03 23.15
CA CYS A 209 19.99 12.94 22.18
C CYS A 209 19.39 13.29 20.81
N LYS A 210 19.90 12.67 19.74
CA LYS A 210 19.26 12.70 18.41
C LYS A 210 18.09 11.71 18.38
N VAL A 211 16.87 12.22 18.56
CA VAL A 211 15.64 11.42 18.58
C VAL A 211 14.90 11.52 17.24
N VAL A 212 14.38 10.38 16.75
CA VAL A 212 13.40 10.30 15.66
C VAL A 212 12.07 9.81 16.22
N PHE A 213 10.99 10.52 15.93
CA PHE A 213 9.62 10.06 16.13
C PHE A 213 9.01 9.62 14.80
N ILE A 214 8.37 8.45 14.79
CA ILE A 214 7.65 7.93 13.65
C ILE A 214 6.17 7.82 14.01
N LEU A 215 5.34 8.62 13.35
CA LEU A 215 3.90 8.71 13.54
C LEU A 215 3.21 7.96 12.39
N ASP A 216 2.91 6.66 12.59
CA ASP A 216 2.41 5.78 11.53
C ASP A 216 0.87 5.77 11.49
N GLY A 217 0.30 5.96 10.29
CA GLY A 217 -1.14 5.82 10.04
C GLY A 217 -2.00 7.05 10.38
N LEU A 218 -1.58 8.27 10.02
CA LEU A 218 -2.35 9.51 10.26
C LEU A 218 -3.81 9.43 9.75
N ASP A 219 -4.05 8.68 8.67
CA ASP A 219 -5.39 8.43 8.12
C ASP A 219 -6.35 7.67 9.04
N GLU A 220 -5.84 7.12 10.14
CA GLU A 220 -6.60 6.36 11.13
C GLU A 220 -6.80 7.18 12.42
N SER A 221 -6.23 8.38 12.52
CA SER A 221 -6.44 9.31 13.64
C SER A 221 -7.92 9.68 13.79
N ARG A 222 -8.44 9.56 15.01
CA ARG A 222 -9.76 10.06 15.42
C ARG A 222 -9.68 11.37 16.22
N MET A 223 -8.45 11.84 16.42
CA MET A 223 -8.11 12.92 17.34
C MET A 223 -8.12 14.27 16.64
N SER A 224 -8.65 15.29 17.32
CA SER A 224 -8.69 16.68 16.83
C SER A 224 -7.31 17.35 16.90
N LEU A 225 -6.42 16.96 15.99
CA LEU A 225 -5.10 17.57 15.83
C LEU A 225 -5.22 19.05 15.45
N PHE A 226 -4.31 19.89 15.95
CA PHE A 226 -4.21 21.34 15.70
C PHE A 226 -5.52 22.12 15.94
N SER A 227 -6.44 21.57 16.73
CA SER A 227 -7.72 22.21 17.07
C SER A 227 -7.65 23.07 18.33
N ASP A 228 -6.55 22.96 19.09
CA ASP A 228 -6.25 23.77 20.26
C ASP A 228 -4.91 24.50 20.06
N ASP A 229 -4.82 25.72 20.59
CA ASP A 229 -3.62 26.55 20.63
C ASP A 229 -2.78 26.31 21.91
N GLU A 230 -3.22 25.39 22.79
CA GLU A 230 -2.45 24.92 23.94
C GLU A 230 -0.99 24.59 23.56
N LYS A 231 -0.06 25.19 24.32
CA LYS A 231 1.37 25.10 24.09
C LYS A 231 2.05 24.31 25.19
N VAL A 232 2.46 23.08 24.86
CA VAL A 232 3.16 22.16 25.76
C VAL A 232 4.63 22.14 25.40
N CYS A 233 5.50 22.44 26.36
CA CYS A 233 6.96 22.57 26.13
C CYS A 233 7.80 21.54 26.90
N ASP A 234 7.34 21.09 28.06
CA ASP A 234 8.05 20.11 28.90
C ASP A 234 7.55 18.69 28.61
N VAL A 235 8.46 17.73 28.48
CA VAL A 235 8.15 16.30 28.29
C VAL A 235 7.38 15.66 29.45
N ASN A 236 7.34 16.31 30.62
CA ASN A 236 6.60 15.91 31.82
C ASN A 236 5.26 16.63 32.00
N GLU A 237 5.02 17.71 31.25
CA GLU A 237 3.74 18.42 31.25
C GLU A 237 2.64 17.51 30.70
N SER A 238 1.48 17.48 31.37
CA SER A 238 0.39 16.57 31.03
C SER A 238 -0.70 17.30 30.25
N SER A 239 -1.02 16.78 29.07
CA SER A 239 -2.06 17.29 28.19
C SER A 239 -2.80 16.14 27.48
N SER A 240 -3.77 16.44 26.62
CA SER A 240 -4.37 15.43 25.74
C SER A 240 -3.34 14.90 24.74
N VAL A 241 -3.49 13.64 24.32
CA VAL A 241 -2.58 13.00 23.35
C VAL A 241 -2.57 13.79 22.01
N GLY A 242 -3.69 14.43 21.63
CA GLY A 242 -3.78 15.24 20.42
C GLY A 242 -2.93 16.51 20.51
N VAL A 243 -3.00 17.21 21.64
CA VAL A 243 -2.18 18.40 21.92
C VAL A 243 -0.70 18.02 21.98
N LEU A 244 -0.33 16.88 22.61
CA LEU A 244 1.06 16.40 22.62
C LEU A 244 1.60 16.18 21.19
N MET A 245 0.86 15.46 20.34
CA MET A 245 1.28 15.19 18.96
C MET A 245 1.37 16.48 18.14
N SER A 246 0.41 17.40 18.29
CA SER A 246 0.46 18.71 17.62
C SER A 246 1.62 19.58 18.08
N ASN A 247 1.96 19.61 19.37
CA ASN A 247 3.10 20.38 19.89
C ASN A 247 4.46 19.78 19.46
N LEU A 248 4.55 18.44 19.38
CA LEU A 248 5.72 17.74 18.83
C LEU A 248 5.93 18.13 17.35
N ILE A 249 4.89 18.03 16.52
CA ILE A 249 4.94 18.40 15.09
C ILE A 249 5.18 19.91 14.90
N ARG A 250 4.59 20.77 15.74
CA ARG A 250 4.84 22.23 15.74
C ARG A 250 6.30 22.54 16.13
N GLY A 251 6.94 21.64 16.90
CA GLY A 251 8.28 21.81 17.43
C GLY A 251 8.35 22.64 18.71
N ASP A 252 7.23 22.83 19.39
CA ASP A 252 7.20 23.39 20.75
C ASP A 252 7.72 22.36 21.78
N LEU A 253 7.42 21.08 21.54
CA LEU A 253 7.88 19.94 22.32
C LEU A 253 9.02 19.23 21.58
N LEU A 254 10.15 18.98 22.26
CA LEU A 254 11.40 18.44 21.70
C LEU A 254 11.81 19.10 20.35
N PRO A 255 12.21 20.39 20.34
CA PRO A 255 12.44 21.16 19.12
C PRO A 255 13.47 20.55 18.15
N SER A 256 14.45 19.79 18.66
CA SER A 256 15.52 19.13 17.89
C SER A 256 15.13 17.77 17.28
N ALA A 257 13.98 17.20 17.65
CA ALA A 257 13.60 15.86 17.23
C ALA A 257 13.21 15.81 15.73
N LEU A 258 13.62 14.75 15.04
CA LEU A 258 13.19 14.46 13.67
C LEU A 258 11.84 13.75 13.70
N ILE A 259 10.97 14.02 12.74
CA ILE A 259 9.60 13.50 12.71
C ILE A 259 9.30 12.93 11.33
N TRP A 260 8.91 11.66 11.27
CA TRP A 260 8.40 11.01 10.06
C TRP A 260 6.95 10.62 10.25
N ILE A 261 6.08 11.05 9.34
CA ILE A 261 4.64 10.84 9.41
C ILE A 261 4.21 10.07 8.17
N THR A 262 3.43 9.00 8.33
CA THR A 262 2.83 8.27 7.20
C THR A 262 1.33 8.53 7.11
N SER A 263 0.79 8.66 5.90
CA SER A 263 -0.64 8.97 5.70
C SER A 263 -1.15 8.49 4.34
N ARG A 264 -2.43 8.15 4.25
CA ARG A 264 -3.17 8.27 2.97
C ARG A 264 -3.25 9.75 2.56
N PRO A 265 -3.28 10.07 1.26
CA PRO A 265 -3.37 11.44 0.78
C PRO A 265 -4.57 12.23 1.34
N ALA A 266 -5.77 11.64 1.36
CA ALA A 266 -6.98 12.32 1.82
C ALA A 266 -6.91 12.84 3.27
N ALA A 267 -6.14 12.17 4.14
CA ALA A 267 -5.94 12.58 5.53
C ALA A 267 -4.75 13.53 5.74
N SER A 268 -3.88 13.72 4.74
CA SER A 268 -2.67 14.54 4.87
C SER A 268 -2.96 15.99 5.25
N ASN A 269 -4.13 16.51 4.86
CA ASN A 269 -4.60 17.86 5.16
C ASN A 269 -4.92 18.09 6.65
N GLN A 270 -4.92 17.04 7.51
CA GLN A 270 -4.99 17.20 8.96
C GLN A 270 -3.77 17.94 9.53
N ILE A 271 -2.64 17.95 8.83
CA ILE A 271 -1.43 18.67 9.24
C ILE A 271 -1.24 19.90 8.35
N PRO A 272 -1.20 21.12 8.92
CA PRO A 272 -0.88 22.33 8.16
C PRO A 272 0.48 22.22 7.47
N SER A 273 0.51 22.43 6.15
CA SER A 273 1.72 22.27 5.30
C SER A 273 2.93 23.06 5.78
N LYS A 274 2.72 24.20 6.47
CA LYS A 274 3.77 25.01 7.13
C LYS A 274 4.61 24.26 8.18
N TYR A 275 4.16 23.09 8.65
CA TYR A 275 4.89 22.24 9.60
C TYR A 275 5.58 21.03 8.94
N ILE A 276 5.47 20.89 7.61
CA ILE A 276 6.09 19.81 6.84
C ILE A 276 7.26 20.40 6.02
N ASN A 277 8.48 19.87 6.21
CA ASN A 277 9.65 20.32 5.45
C ASN A 277 9.79 19.58 4.12
N ARG A 278 9.40 18.30 4.08
CA ARG A 278 9.49 17.44 2.88
C ARG A 278 8.23 16.58 2.76
N VAL A 279 7.68 16.52 1.56
CA VAL A 279 6.68 15.52 1.17
C VAL A 279 7.37 14.45 0.34
N THR A 280 6.99 13.20 0.55
CA THR A 280 7.39 12.04 -0.27
C THR A 280 6.18 11.20 -0.62
N GLU A 281 6.24 10.47 -1.72
CA GLU A 281 5.16 9.59 -2.17
C GLU A 281 5.69 8.18 -2.45
N ILE A 282 5.08 7.16 -1.83
CA ILE A 282 5.38 5.75 -2.13
C ILE A 282 4.60 5.33 -3.37
N GLN A 283 5.34 4.94 -4.42
CA GLN A 283 4.81 4.53 -5.71
C GLN A 283 4.61 3.01 -5.85
N GLY A 284 4.88 2.21 -4.80
CA GLY A 284 4.74 0.74 -4.86
C GLY A 284 5.83 0.04 -5.67
N PHE A 285 5.47 -1.05 -6.35
CA PHE A 285 6.38 -1.90 -7.13
C PHE A 285 6.31 -1.64 -8.64
N ASN A 286 7.48 -1.43 -9.26
CA ASN A 286 7.71 -1.60 -10.69
C ASN A 286 7.85 -3.09 -11.07
N ASP A 287 7.87 -3.41 -12.36
CA ASP A 287 7.87 -4.81 -12.81
C ASP A 287 9.08 -5.65 -12.30
N PRO A 288 10.33 -5.14 -12.31
CA PRO A 288 11.46 -5.80 -11.63
C PRO A 288 11.19 -6.09 -10.14
N GLN A 289 10.66 -5.12 -9.38
CA GLN A 289 10.35 -5.27 -7.96
C GLN A 289 9.24 -6.30 -7.70
N LYS A 290 8.21 -6.37 -8.56
CA LYS A 290 7.18 -7.43 -8.48
C LYS A 290 7.82 -8.82 -8.56
N GLU A 291 8.71 -9.03 -9.53
CA GLU A 291 9.39 -10.32 -9.70
C GLU A 291 10.37 -10.62 -8.57
N GLU A 292 11.10 -9.62 -8.09
CA GLU A 292 12.00 -9.72 -6.94
C GLU A 292 11.24 -10.19 -5.69
N TYR A 293 10.08 -9.57 -5.39
CA TYR A 293 9.22 -9.95 -4.29
C TYR A 293 8.78 -11.41 -4.38
N PHE A 294 8.27 -11.85 -5.55
CA PHE A 294 7.83 -13.24 -5.71
C PHE A 294 8.98 -14.24 -5.55
N ARG A 295 10.17 -13.98 -6.09
CA ARG A 295 11.35 -14.85 -5.88
C ARG A 295 11.85 -14.86 -4.43
N LYS A 296 11.74 -13.75 -3.71
CA LYS A 296 12.11 -13.67 -2.28
C LYS A 296 11.10 -14.40 -1.37
N ARG A 297 9.80 -14.29 -1.66
CA ARG A 297 8.71 -14.84 -0.84
C ARG A 297 8.43 -16.33 -1.09
N ILE A 298 8.72 -16.85 -2.29
CA ILE A 298 8.47 -18.24 -2.67
C ILE A 298 9.82 -18.97 -2.73
N SER A 299 10.01 -20.00 -1.90
CA SER A 299 11.32 -20.69 -1.77
C SER A 299 11.63 -21.66 -2.92
N ASP A 300 10.61 -22.08 -3.66
CA ASP A 300 10.74 -22.96 -4.82
C ASP A 300 10.79 -22.12 -6.11
N GLU A 301 11.93 -22.13 -6.80
CA GLU A 301 12.15 -21.32 -8.00
C GLU A 301 11.20 -21.70 -9.15
N HIS A 302 10.80 -22.97 -9.27
CA HIS A 302 9.84 -23.39 -10.30
C HIS A 302 8.43 -22.85 -10.02
N GLN A 303 7.99 -22.87 -8.75
CA GLN A 303 6.74 -22.23 -8.33
C GLN A 303 6.81 -20.71 -8.50
N ALA A 304 7.93 -20.08 -8.12
CA ALA A 304 8.13 -18.64 -8.31
C ALA A 304 8.05 -18.24 -9.79
N ILE A 305 8.73 -18.95 -10.69
CA ILE A 305 8.66 -18.74 -12.14
C ILE A 305 7.23 -18.93 -12.66
N ARG A 306 6.50 -19.97 -12.22
CA ARG A 306 5.11 -20.22 -12.62
C ARG A 306 4.16 -19.11 -12.16
N ILE A 307 4.30 -18.64 -10.91
CA ILE A 307 3.51 -17.54 -10.35
C ILE A 307 3.79 -16.23 -11.10
N ILE A 308 5.07 -15.89 -11.30
CA ILE A 308 5.48 -14.70 -12.09
C ILE A 308 4.94 -14.78 -13.52
N SER A 309 4.99 -15.95 -14.15
CA SER A 309 4.45 -16.18 -15.50
C SER A 309 2.93 -15.98 -15.56
N HIS A 310 2.19 -16.53 -14.59
CA HIS A 310 0.74 -16.37 -14.51
C HIS A 310 0.34 -14.92 -14.25
N ILE A 311 0.95 -14.26 -13.25
CA ILE A 311 0.67 -12.85 -12.92
C ILE A 311 0.96 -11.95 -14.11
N ARG A 312 2.05 -12.15 -14.87
CA ARG A 312 2.34 -11.40 -16.11
C ARG A 312 1.30 -11.63 -17.24
N ARG A 313 0.59 -12.77 -17.22
CA ARG A 313 -0.43 -13.10 -18.23
C ARG A 313 -1.80 -12.51 -17.86
N ALA A 314 -2.20 -12.61 -16.60
CA ALA A 314 -3.43 -12.03 -16.08
C ALA A 314 -3.24 -10.52 -15.83
N ARG A 315 -3.46 -9.69 -16.85
CA ARG A 315 -3.10 -8.26 -16.82
C ARG A 315 -3.72 -7.46 -15.67
N SER A 316 -4.98 -7.75 -15.33
CA SER A 316 -5.63 -7.16 -14.15
C SER A 316 -4.81 -7.44 -12.88
N LEU A 317 -4.46 -8.70 -12.62
CA LEU A 317 -3.60 -9.09 -11.49
C LEU A 317 -2.19 -8.48 -11.58
N HIS A 318 -1.60 -8.39 -12.79
CA HIS A 318 -0.28 -7.78 -12.99
C HIS A 318 -0.22 -6.30 -12.57
N ILE A 319 -1.29 -5.56 -12.89
CA ILE A 319 -1.43 -4.15 -12.54
C ILE A 319 -1.76 -4.03 -11.05
N MET A 320 -2.61 -4.90 -10.51
CA MET A 320 -2.88 -4.95 -9.07
C MET A 320 -1.60 -5.21 -8.25
N CYS A 321 -0.70 -6.10 -8.71
CA CYS A 321 0.61 -6.35 -8.08
C CYS A 321 1.57 -5.14 -8.04
N HIS A 322 1.17 -3.98 -8.56
CA HIS A 322 1.85 -2.72 -8.25
C HIS A 322 1.73 -2.33 -6.76
N ILE A 323 0.63 -2.68 -6.08
CA ILE A 323 0.51 -2.59 -4.62
C ILE A 323 1.06 -3.89 -3.99
N PRO A 324 2.06 -3.81 -3.09
CA PRO A 324 2.65 -4.98 -2.42
C PRO A 324 1.66 -5.91 -1.72
N VAL A 325 0.57 -5.39 -1.13
CA VAL A 325 -0.45 -6.25 -0.49
C VAL A 325 -1.10 -7.23 -1.47
N PHE A 326 -1.22 -6.86 -2.76
CA PHE A 326 -1.78 -7.75 -3.77
C PHE A 326 -0.75 -8.76 -4.28
N CYS A 327 0.55 -8.44 -4.27
CA CYS A 327 1.59 -9.45 -4.40
C CYS A 327 1.53 -10.47 -3.27
N TRP A 328 1.35 -10.02 -2.01
CA TRP A 328 1.25 -10.90 -0.84
C TRP A 328 0.02 -11.81 -0.88
N ILE A 329 -1.15 -11.28 -1.24
CA ILE A 329 -2.37 -12.09 -1.44
C ILE A 329 -2.15 -13.11 -2.56
N SER A 330 -1.62 -12.68 -3.72
CA SER A 330 -1.34 -13.58 -4.85
C SER A 330 -0.32 -14.65 -4.51
N SER A 331 0.77 -14.34 -3.81
CA SER A 331 1.73 -15.37 -3.40
C SER A 331 1.09 -16.35 -2.42
N THR A 332 0.36 -15.86 -1.40
CA THR A 332 -0.27 -16.70 -0.37
C THR A 332 -1.28 -17.68 -0.98
N VAL A 333 -2.16 -17.18 -1.86
CA VAL A 333 -3.21 -18.00 -2.49
C VAL A 333 -2.61 -19.00 -3.48
N ILE A 334 -1.76 -18.53 -4.41
CA ILE A 334 -1.27 -19.38 -5.49
C ILE A 334 -0.23 -20.40 -4.96
N GLU A 335 0.62 -20.02 -3.99
CA GLU A 335 1.53 -20.96 -3.33
C GLU A 335 0.77 -22.10 -2.65
N LYS A 336 -0.36 -21.82 -1.99
CA LYS A 336 -1.17 -22.87 -1.37
C LYS A 336 -1.84 -23.77 -2.41
N LEU A 337 -2.50 -23.19 -3.41
CA LEU A 337 -3.14 -23.95 -4.49
C LEU A 337 -2.17 -24.89 -5.20
N LEU A 338 -0.96 -24.41 -5.52
CA LEU A 338 0.07 -25.21 -6.19
C LEU A 338 0.74 -26.26 -5.28
N LYS A 339 0.68 -26.12 -3.96
CA LYS A 339 1.11 -27.16 -3.00
C LYS A 339 0.07 -28.26 -2.85
N GLU A 340 -1.21 -27.93 -2.91
CA GLU A 340 -2.32 -28.90 -2.81
C GLU A 340 -2.54 -29.65 -4.13
N ASP A 341 -2.53 -28.96 -5.27
CA ASP A 341 -2.63 -29.54 -6.60
C ASP A 341 -1.78 -28.76 -7.64
N LEU A 342 -0.72 -29.41 -8.13
CA LEU A 342 0.13 -28.87 -9.18
C LEU A 342 -0.60 -28.66 -10.52
N SER A 343 -1.75 -29.29 -10.74
CA SER A 343 -2.59 -29.11 -11.93
C SER A 343 -3.68 -28.05 -11.78
N ALA A 344 -3.85 -27.48 -10.58
CA ALA A 344 -4.89 -26.49 -10.29
C ALA A 344 -4.87 -25.29 -11.26
N GLU A 345 -6.07 -24.86 -11.67
CA GLU A 345 -6.24 -23.62 -12.39
C GLU A 345 -5.98 -22.44 -11.44
N ILE A 346 -5.09 -21.54 -11.85
CA ILE A 346 -4.71 -20.38 -11.05
C ILE A 346 -5.73 -19.25 -11.29
N PRO A 347 -6.27 -18.62 -10.22
CA PRO A 347 -7.24 -17.52 -10.31
C PRO A 347 -6.85 -16.42 -11.30
N GLN A 348 -7.78 -16.05 -12.18
CA GLN A 348 -7.58 -15.06 -13.23
C GLN A 348 -8.19 -13.70 -12.86
N THR A 349 -9.34 -13.70 -12.16
CA THR A 349 -10.01 -12.48 -11.70
C THR A 349 -9.63 -12.11 -10.26
N PHE A 350 -9.89 -10.86 -9.86
CA PHE A 350 -9.66 -10.43 -8.49
C PHE A 350 -10.62 -11.13 -7.54
N THR A 351 -11.87 -11.34 -7.96
CA THR A 351 -12.88 -12.05 -7.17
C THR A 351 -12.51 -13.50 -6.90
N GLU A 352 -12.02 -14.24 -7.91
CA GLU A 352 -11.52 -15.60 -7.71
C GLU A 352 -10.38 -15.63 -6.69
N MET A 353 -9.43 -14.69 -6.78
CA MET A 353 -8.31 -14.58 -5.83
C MET A 353 -8.78 -14.43 -4.39
N TYR A 354 -9.84 -13.65 -4.13
CA TYR A 354 -10.38 -13.43 -2.78
C TYR A 354 -11.25 -14.57 -2.28
N ILE A 355 -11.96 -15.27 -3.17
CA ILE A 355 -12.64 -16.53 -2.84
C ILE A 355 -11.60 -17.56 -2.38
N HIS A 356 -10.52 -17.75 -3.13
CA HIS A 356 -9.45 -18.67 -2.72
C HIS A 356 -8.68 -18.19 -1.48
N LEU A 357 -8.56 -16.88 -1.23
CA LEU A 357 -8.06 -16.35 0.05
C LEU A 357 -8.97 -16.76 1.23
N LEU A 358 -10.28 -16.59 1.10
CA LEU A 358 -11.25 -16.99 2.13
C LEU A 358 -11.19 -18.50 2.42
N LEU A 359 -11.22 -19.33 1.38
CA LEU A 359 -11.08 -20.79 1.49
C LEU A 359 -9.72 -21.21 2.08
N THR A 360 -8.64 -20.49 1.74
CA THR A 360 -7.30 -20.70 2.28
C THR A 360 -7.26 -20.54 3.80
N GLN A 361 -7.96 -19.54 4.34
CA GLN A 361 -8.01 -19.29 5.78
C GLN A 361 -8.98 -20.24 6.51
N MET A 362 -10.07 -20.67 5.87
CA MET A 362 -10.99 -21.68 6.42
C MET A 362 -10.31 -23.04 6.67
N SER A 363 -9.38 -23.42 5.80
CA SER A 363 -8.69 -24.71 5.84
C SER A 363 -7.45 -24.74 6.76
N LYS A 364 -7.00 -23.59 7.32
CA LYS A 364 -5.92 -23.56 8.35
C LYS A 364 -6.33 -24.12 9.72
N TYR A 365 -7.60 -24.52 9.91
CA TYR A 365 -8.13 -25.00 11.20
C TYR A 365 -8.53 -26.47 11.12
N GLU A 366 -7.66 -27.34 11.66
CA GLU A 366 -7.90 -28.77 11.86
C GLU A 366 -8.41 -29.04 13.28
N GLU A 367 -9.66 -29.51 13.39
CA GLU A 367 -10.19 -30.17 14.59
C GLU A 367 -10.94 -31.46 14.19
N ARG A 368 -11.15 -32.35 15.17
CA ARG A 368 -11.43 -33.79 14.95
C ARG A 368 -12.84 -34.15 14.43
N ASP A 369 -13.71 -33.19 14.10
CA ASP A 369 -15.05 -33.41 13.54
C ASP A 369 -15.34 -32.45 12.36
N PRO A 370 -15.20 -32.90 11.09
CA PRO A 370 -15.28 -32.01 9.93
C PRO A 370 -16.66 -31.39 9.68
N GLN A 371 -17.77 -32.11 9.92
CA GLN A 371 -19.10 -31.68 9.47
C GLN A 371 -19.71 -30.64 10.40
N LYS A 372 -19.56 -30.84 11.71
CA LYS A 372 -20.01 -29.86 12.72
C LYS A 372 -19.21 -28.56 12.61
N LEU A 373 -17.90 -28.69 12.37
CA LEU A 373 -16.98 -27.57 12.17
C LEU A 373 -17.34 -26.72 10.95
N LEU A 374 -17.70 -27.31 9.81
CA LEU A 374 -18.03 -26.53 8.60
C LEU A 374 -19.23 -25.59 8.81
N LYS A 375 -20.27 -26.07 9.52
CA LYS A 375 -21.45 -25.26 9.82
C LYS A 375 -21.10 -24.08 10.74
N THR A 376 -20.34 -24.31 11.80
CA THR A 376 -19.86 -23.24 12.70
C THR A 376 -18.96 -22.25 11.96
N LYS A 377 -18.02 -22.74 11.12
CA LYS A 377 -17.15 -21.89 10.28
C LYS A 377 -17.95 -20.97 9.35
N ARG A 378 -19.00 -21.49 8.71
CA ARG A 378 -19.92 -20.71 7.87
C ARG A 378 -20.65 -19.64 8.67
N GLU A 379 -21.20 -19.98 9.83
CA GLU A 379 -21.92 -19.04 10.69
C GLU A 379 -21.02 -17.86 11.15
N VAL A 380 -19.76 -18.13 11.51
CA VAL A 380 -18.79 -17.08 11.88
C VAL A 380 -18.45 -16.19 10.67
N ILE A 381 -18.17 -16.77 9.49
CA ILE A 381 -17.85 -16.00 8.29
C ILE A 381 -19.02 -15.10 7.85
N VAL A 382 -20.26 -15.59 7.89
CA VAL A 382 -21.43 -14.79 7.52
C VAL A 382 -21.61 -13.59 8.46
N LYS A 383 -21.43 -13.77 9.78
CA LYS A 383 -21.47 -12.66 10.74
C LYS A 383 -20.30 -11.68 10.57
N LEU A 384 -19.09 -12.17 10.29
CA LEU A 384 -17.93 -11.32 10.01
C LEU A 384 -18.16 -10.49 8.73
N ALA A 385 -18.82 -11.08 7.73
CA ALA A 385 -19.22 -10.43 6.50
C ALA A 385 -20.35 -9.40 6.71
N GLU A 386 -21.29 -9.66 7.62
CA GLU A 386 -22.29 -8.68 8.08
C GLU A 386 -21.61 -7.46 8.71
N VAL A 387 -20.64 -7.66 9.61
CA VAL A 387 -19.84 -6.59 10.21
C VAL A 387 -19.10 -5.80 9.13
N ALA A 388 -18.45 -6.50 8.19
CA ALA A 388 -17.74 -5.87 7.08
C ALA A 388 -18.66 -4.94 6.26
N PHE A 389 -19.87 -5.40 5.91
CA PHE A 389 -20.89 -4.62 5.22
C PHE A 389 -21.37 -3.41 6.04
N LYS A 390 -21.77 -3.62 7.30
CA LYS A 390 -22.25 -2.54 8.19
C LYS A 390 -21.21 -1.43 8.32
N GLN A 391 -19.94 -1.78 8.51
CA GLN A 391 -18.87 -0.81 8.73
C GLN A 391 -18.41 -0.16 7.42
N LEU A 392 -18.44 -0.87 6.28
CA LEU A 392 -18.20 -0.28 4.96
C LEU A 392 -19.25 0.80 4.65
N MET A 393 -20.54 0.53 4.91
CA MET A 393 -21.61 1.51 4.73
C MET A 393 -21.51 2.72 5.68
N LYS A 394 -20.85 2.56 6.85
CA LYS A 394 -20.54 3.66 7.78
C LYS A 394 -19.25 4.43 7.40
N GLY A 395 -18.44 3.93 6.47
CA GLY A 395 -17.11 4.47 6.16
C GLY A 395 -16.02 4.11 7.19
N ASN A 396 -16.26 3.12 8.05
CA ASN A 396 -15.36 2.71 9.13
C ASN A 396 -14.40 1.60 8.68
N VAL A 397 -13.11 1.78 8.95
CA VAL A 397 -12.03 0.79 8.71
C VAL A 397 -11.67 -0.01 9.97
N MET A 398 -11.90 0.58 11.16
CA MET A 398 -11.61 -0.02 12.46
C MET A 398 -12.88 -0.63 13.06
N LEU A 399 -12.77 -1.82 13.64
CA LEU A 399 -13.85 -2.56 14.30
C LEU A 399 -13.62 -2.62 15.81
N TYR A 400 -14.64 -2.30 16.59
CA TYR A 400 -14.59 -2.41 18.04
C TYR A 400 -15.22 -3.72 18.52
N GLU A 401 -14.91 -4.11 19.75
CA GLU A 401 -15.51 -5.26 20.41
C GLU A 401 -17.05 -5.15 20.45
N GLU A 402 -17.55 -3.93 20.63
CA GLU A 402 -18.97 -3.59 20.55
C GLU A 402 -19.57 -3.88 19.16
N ASP A 403 -18.88 -3.55 18.05
CA ASP A 403 -19.37 -3.83 16.67
C ASP A 403 -19.49 -5.33 16.38
N LEU A 404 -18.58 -6.15 16.94
CA LEU A 404 -18.61 -7.61 16.84
C LEU A 404 -19.77 -8.20 17.66
N ARG A 405 -19.94 -7.72 18.90
CA ARG A 405 -21.03 -8.12 19.81
C ARG A 405 -22.41 -7.77 19.24
N GLU A 406 -22.56 -6.60 18.59
CA GLU A 406 -23.81 -6.19 17.91
C GLU A 406 -24.25 -7.18 16.80
N SER A 407 -23.30 -7.88 16.17
CA SER A 407 -23.58 -8.89 15.15
C SER A 407 -23.50 -10.32 15.69
N GLY A 408 -23.48 -10.48 17.03
CA GLY A 408 -23.54 -11.77 17.72
C GLY A 408 -22.34 -12.68 17.49
N LEU A 409 -21.15 -12.11 17.24
CA LEU A 409 -19.88 -12.86 17.22
C LEU A 409 -19.34 -13.01 18.65
N ASP A 410 -18.88 -14.22 18.99
CA ASP A 410 -17.95 -14.37 20.11
C ASP A 410 -16.58 -13.84 19.66
N ILE A 411 -15.92 -13.16 20.58
CA ILE A 411 -14.62 -12.52 20.40
C ILE A 411 -13.53 -13.60 20.25
N THR A 412 -13.72 -14.78 20.85
CA THR A 412 -12.82 -15.93 20.63
C THR A 412 -12.95 -16.51 19.22
N ASP A 413 -14.15 -16.49 18.63
CA ASP A 413 -14.38 -16.97 17.26
C ASP A 413 -13.83 -16.00 16.18
N ALA A 414 -13.59 -14.74 16.55
CA ALA A 414 -13.04 -13.70 15.67
C ALA A 414 -11.50 -13.56 15.74
N SER A 415 -10.84 -14.19 16.71
CA SER A 415 -9.36 -14.32 16.77
C SER A 415 -8.85 -15.63 16.14
N VAL A 416 -9.74 -16.62 16.02
CA VAL A 416 -9.82 -17.50 14.85
C VAL A 416 -10.05 -16.61 13.59
N TYR A 417 -9.62 -17.04 12.40
CA TYR A 417 -9.60 -16.21 11.18
C TYR A 417 -8.63 -15.00 11.16
N SER A 418 -7.53 -15.05 11.92
CA SER A 418 -6.43 -14.08 11.91
C SER A 418 -5.84 -13.71 10.53
N GLY A 419 -6.06 -14.52 9.50
CA GLY A 419 -5.70 -14.23 8.11
C GLY A 419 -6.80 -13.53 7.26
N ILE A 420 -7.88 -13.08 7.91
CA ILE A 420 -8.98 -12.29 7.34
C ILE A 420 -9.20 -11.03 8.19
N CYS A 421 -9.39 -11.24 9.50
CA CYS A 421 -9.53 -10.20 10.50
C CYS A 421 -8.37 -10.33 11.49
N THR A 422 -7.51 -9.31 11.57
CA THR A 422 -6.41 -9.29 12.53
C THR A 422 -6.87 -8.64 13.82
N GLU A 423 -6.74 -9.37 14.93
CA GLU A 423 -6.73 -8.78 16.27
C GLU A 423 -5.52 -7.84 16.37
N ILE A 424 -5.77 -6.54 16.55
CA ILE A 424 -4.70 -5.52 16.55
C ILE A 424 -3.91 -5.59 17.87
N PHE A 425 -4.59 -5.99 18.96
CA PHE A 425 -4.03 -6.00 20.31
C PHE A 425 -3.75 -7.42 20.79
N LYS A 426 -2.49 -7.84 20.66
CA LYS A 426 -1.93 -8.90 21.52
C LYS A 426 -1.59 -8.35 22.91
N GLU A 427 -1.39 -9.25 23.88
CA GLU A 427 -1.09 -9.02 25.31
C GLU A 427 0.22 -8.23 25.62
N GLU A 428 0.70 -7.39 24.72
CA GLU A 428 1.99 -6.67 24.81
C GLU A 428 1.82 -5.16 25.08
N SER A 429 0.60 -4.61 25.08
CA SER A 429 0.35 -3.21 25.47
C SER A 429 0.03 -3.07 26.97
N VAL A 430 0.82 -2.27 27.67
CA VAL A 430 0.71 -2.06 29.14
C VAL A 430 -0.58 -1.30 29.53
N ILE A 431 -1.31 -0.75 28.54
CA ILE A 431 -2.29 0.33 28.75
C ILE A 431 -3.79 -0.04 28.56
N HIS A 432 -4.17 -1.33 28.64
CA HIS A 432 -5.52 -1.89 28.95
C HIS A 432 -5.99 -3.02 28.00
N GLN A 433 -6.83 -3.89 28.53
CA GLN A 433 -7.45 -5.06 27.86
C GLN A 433 -8.57 -4.72 26.84
N ARG A 434 -8.50 -3.58 26.13
CA ARG A 434 -9.52 -3.23 25.11
C ARG A 434 -9.10 -3.76 23.74
N LYS A 435 -9.81 -4.78 23.25
CA LYS A 435 -9.52 -5.40 21.95
C LYS A 435 -10.16 -4.60 20.82
N VAL A 436 -9.36 -4.31 19.79
CA VAL A 436 -9.79 -3.65 18.55
C VAL A 436 -9.30 -4.52 17.39
N TYR A 437 -10.10 -4.57 16.33
CA TYR A 437 -9.89 -5.43 15.18
C TYR A 437 -9.87 -4.59 13.90
N CYS A 438 -9.16 -5.06 12.89
CA CYS A 438 -9.31 -4.56 11.54
C CYS A 438 -9.21 -5.72 10.55
N PHE A 439 -9.78 -5.54 9.37
CA PHE A 439 -9.43 -6.38 8.23
C PHE A 439 -8.00 -6.08 7.81
N ILE A 440 -7.28 -7.09 7.30
CA ILE A 440 -5.86 -6.95 6.86
C ILE A 440 -5.72 -5.84 5.80
N HIS A 441 -6.76 -5.66 4.98
CA HIS A 441 -6.84 -4.62 3.97
C HIS A 441 -8.30 -4.23 3.72
N LEU A 442 -8.56 -2.99 3.26
CA LEU A 442 -9.90 -2.51 2.94
C LEU A 442 -10.60 -3.39 1.89
N SER A 443 -9.84 -3.88 0.91
CA SER A 443 -10.36 -4.82 -0.09
C SER A 443 -10.89 -6.14 0.48
N VAL A 444 -10.40 -6.60 1.65
CA VAL A 444 -10.94 -7.78 2.34
C VAL A 444 -12.29 -7.45 2.96
N GLN A 445 -12.44 -6.25 3.54
CA GLN A 445 -13.72 -5.73 4.02
C GLN A 445 -14.74 -5.59 2.89
N GLU A 446 -14.34 -5.03 1.76
CA GLU A 446 -15.22 -4.87 0.58
C GLU A 446 -15.63 -6.21 -0.04
N PHE A 447 -14.71 -7.18 -0.14
CA PHE A 447 -15.02 -8.53 -0.60
C PHE A 447 -16.03 -9.23 0.32
N LEU A 448 -15.80 -9.19 1.64
CA LEU A 448 -16.73 -9.78 2.61
C LEU A 448 -18.08 -9.07 2.59
N ALA A 449 -18.10 -7.74 2.45
CA ALA A 449 -19.34 -6.98 2.31
C ALA A 449 -20.13 -7.39 1.05
N ALA A 450 -19.45 -7.61 -0.08
CA ALA A 450 -20.05 -8.10 -1.31
C ALA A 450 -20.59 -9.53 -1.16
N PHE A 451 -19.82 -10.43 -0.53
CA PHE A 451 -20.26 -11.77 -0.18
C PHE A 451 -21.50 -11.75 0.72
N TYR A 452 -21.55 -10.87 1.73
CA TYR A 452 -22.72 -10.74 2.60
C TYR A 452 -23.98 -10.32 1.84
N VAL A 453 -23.87 -9.35 0.93
CA VAL A 453 -25.00 -8.90 0.10
C VAL A 453 -25.51 -10.03 -0.80
N PHE A 454 -24.60 -10.79 -1.43
CA PHE A 454 -24.98 -11.95 -2.25
C PHE A 454 -25.57 -13.12 -1.41
N TYR A 455 -25.03 -13.35 -0.22
CA TYR A 455 -25.56 -14.33 0.74
C TYR A 455 -26.98 -13.97 1.19
N CYS A 456 -27.23 -12.70 1.50
CA CYS A 456 -28.55 -12.18 1.86
C CYS A 456 -29.53 -12.28 0.69
N TYR A 457 -29.08 -12.01 -0.54
CA TYR A 457 -29.85 -12.21 -1.76
C TYR A 457 -30.32 -13.67 -1.91
N LEU A 458 -29.40 -14.64 -1.86
CA LEU A 458 -29.75 -16.07 -1.94
C LEU A 458 -30.61 -16.57 -0.76
N SER A 459 -30.47 -15.96 0.42
CA SER A 459 -31.23 -16.36 1.62
C SER A 459 -32.63 -15.76 1.70
N SER A 460 -32.86 -14.60 1.05
CA SER A 460 -34.09 -13.82 1.18
C SER A 460 -34.98 -13.83 -0.08
N THR A 461 -34.44 -14.23 -1.22
CA THR A 461 -35.18 -14.23 -2.49
C THR A 461 -36.17 -15.38 -2.56
N MET A 462 -37.45 -15.05 -2.54
CA MET A 462 -38.53 -16.03 -2.69
C MET A 462 -38.67 -16.47 -4.16
N GLU A 463 -39.00 -17.74 -4.40
CA GLU A 463 -39.13 -18.32 -5.75
C GLU A 463 -40.04 -17.50 -6.68
N ALA A 464 -41.13 -16.94 -6.15
CA ALA A 464 -42.05 -16.08 -6.89
C ALA A 464 -41.39 -14.81 -7.48
N LEU A 465 -40.37 -14.27 -6.81
CA LEU A 465 -39.67 -13.04 -7.23
C LEU A 465 -38.71 -13.27 -8.41
N LYS A 466 -38.29 -14.51 -8.69
CA LYS A 466 -37.39 -14.83 -9.82
C LYS A 466 -37.96 -14.37 -11.18
N THR A 467 -39.28 -14.31 -11.30
CA THR A 467 -39.98 -13.78 -12.48
C THR A 467 -39.64 -12.32 -12.81
N PHE A 468 -39.12 -11.55 -11.84
CA PHE A 468 -38.74 -10.15 -11.99
C PHE A 468 -37.22 -9.92 -12.14
N ASP A 469 -36.42 -10.98 -12.31
CA ASP A 469 -34.94 -10.92 -12.41
C ASP A 469 -34.30 -10.14 -11.24
N PRO A 470 -34.48 -10.61 -9.99
CA PRO A 470 -34.11 -9.87 -8.79
C PRO A 470 -32.59 -9.68 -8.67
N MET A 471 -31.78 -10.58 -9.24
CA MET A 471 -30.33 -10.41 -9.30
C MET A 471 -29.90 -9.27 -10.23
N HIS A 472 -30.50 -9.12 -11.41
CA HIS A 472 -30.21 -7.96 -12.27
C HIS A 472 -30.61 -6.64 -11.58
N ASN A 473 -31.75 -6.62 -10.88
CA ASN A 473 -32.18 -5.44 -10.11
C ASN A 473 -31.22 -5.11 -8.96
N LEU A 474 -30.69 -6.12 -8.26
CA LEU A 474 -29.65 -5.96 -7.24
C LEU A 474 -28.36 -5.38 -7.84
N HIS A 475 -27.89 -5.96 -8.95
CA HIS A 475 -26.71 -5.46 -9.67
C HIS A 475 -26.89 -4.02 -10.12
N LYS A 476 -28.05 -3.68 -10.69
CA LYS A 476 -28.37 -2.33 -11.14
C LYS A 476 -28.33 -1.34 -9.96
N GLY A 477 -29.02 -1.63 -8.86
CA GLY A 477 -28.99 -0.78 -7.67
C GLY A 477 -27.59 -0.63 -7.05
N ALA A 478 -26.76 -1.66 -7.12
CA ALA A 478 -25.35 -1.58 -6.69
C ALA A 478 -24.49 -0.74 -7.63
N ILE A 479 -24.69 -0.86 -8.95
CA ILE A 479 -24.04 -0.01 -9.97
C ILE A 479 -24.43 1.46 -9.74
N ASP A 480 -25.72 1.77 -9.67
CA ASP A 480 -26.23 3.14 -9.52
C ASP A 480 -25.66 3.79 -8.25
N LYS A 481 -25.67 3.06 -7.11
CA LYS A 481 -25.09 3.54 -5.84
C LYS A 481 -23.57 3.71 -5.88
N ALA A 482 -22.85 2.89 -6.64
CA ALA A 482 -21.41 3.07 -6.85
C ALA A 482 -21.11 4.26 -7.76
N LEU A 483 -21.97 4.55 -8.74
CA LEU A 483 -21.87 5.73 -9.61
C LEU A 483 -22.15 7.04 -8.85
N GLU A 484 -23.05 7.02 -7.88
CA GLU A 484 -23.29 8.13 -6.94
C GLU A 484 -22.13 8.37 -5.95
N SER A 485 -21.23 7.40 -5.77
CA SER A 485 -20.09 7.52 -4.87
C SER A 485 -19.07 8.53 -5.39
N LYS A 486 -18.85 9.61 -4.64
CA LYS A 486 -17.89 10.66 -5.01
C LYS A 486 -16.44 10.16 -4.98
N ASN A 487 -16.06 9.45 -3.93
CA ASN A 487 -14.68 9.00 -3.65
C ASN A 487 -14.39 7.55 -4.07
N GLY A 488 -15.37 6.82 -4.62
CA GLY A 488 -15.17 5.45 -5.12
C GLY A 488 -15.12 4.36 -4.06
N HIS A 489 -15.53 4.64 -2.81
CA HIS A 489 -15.50 3.67 -1.69
C HIS A 489 -16.37 2.40 -1.84
N LEU A 490 -17.02 2.22 -2.99
CA LEU A 490 -17.82 1.04 -3.36
C LEU A 490 -17.29 0.37 -4.64
N ASP A 491 -16.17 0.83 -5.20
CA ASP A 491 -15.70 0.38 -6.51
C ASP A 491 -15.24 -1.09 -6.48
N LEU A 492 -14.47 -1.50 -5.47
CA LEU A 492 -14.08 -2.90 -5.29
C LEU A 492 -15.25 -3.74 -4.78
N PHE A 493 -16.06 -3.22 -3.86
CA PHE A 493 -17.33 -3.88 -3.45
C PHE A 493 -18.19 -4.26 -4.67
N LEU A 494 -18.39 -3.35 -5.62
CA LEU A 494 -19.18 -3.61 -6.83
C LEU A 494 -18.52 -4.70 -7.70
N ARG A 495 -17.21 -4.60 -7.93
CA ARG A 495 -16.43 -5.60 -8.67
C ARG A 495 -16.59 -7.00 -8.07
N PHE A 496 -16.44 -7.12 -6.75
CA PHE A 496 -16.61 -8.38 -6.04
C PHE A 496 -18.04 -8.89 -6.09
N LEU A 497 -19.05 -8.03 -5.93
CA LEU A 497 -20.45 -8.44 -5.98
C LEU A 497 -20.80 -9.07 -7.34
N LEU A 498 -20.40 -8.41 -8.43
CA LEU A 498 -20.63 -8.89 -9.79
C LEU A 498 -19.83 -10.18 -10.08
N GLY A 499 -18.58 -10.26 -9.62
CA GLY A 499 -17.76 -11.46 -9.76
C GLY A 499 -18.31 -12.66 -8.97
N ILE A 500 -18.81 -12.46 -7.75
CA ILE A 500 -19.39 -13.53 -6.91
C ILE A 500 -20.66 -14.08 -7.56
N SER A 501 -21.44 -13.21 -8.22
CA SER A 501 -22.65 -13.62 -8.95
C SER A 501 -22.40 -14.56 -10.14
N LEU A 502 -21.17 -14.70 -10.66
CA LEU A 502 -20.87 -15.72 -11.67
C LEU A 502 -21.06 -17.14 -11.12
N GLU A 503 -21.83 -17.98 -11.81
CA GLU A 503 -22.04 -19.38 -11.43
C GLU A 503 -20.74 -20.16 -11.15
N SER A 504 -19.66 -19.91 -11.90
CA SER A 504 -18.34 -20.53 -11.65
C SER A 504 -17.80 -20.22 -10.25
N ASN A 505 -18.03 -18.99 -9.78
CA ASN A 505 -17.53 -18.48 -8.51
C ASN A 505 -18.47 -18.84 -7.36
N GLN A 506 -19.79 -18.92 -7.62
CA GLN A 506 -20.75 -19.52 -6.70
C GLN A 506 -20.40 -20.98 -6.37
N ARG A 507 -19.97 -21.78 -7.37
CA ARG A 507 -19.52 -23.17 -7.15
C ARG A 507 -18.28 -23.27 -6.26
N LEU A 508 -17.32 -22.33 -6.37
CA LEU A 508 -16.18 -22.25 -5.45
C LEU A 508 -16.61 -21.92 -4.01
N LEU A 509 -17.73 -21.21 -3.84
CA LEU A 509 -18.30 -20.83 -2.55
C LEU A 509 -19.39 -21.80 -2.04
N GLN A 510 -19.56 -22.98 -2.65
CA GLN A 510 -20.66 -23.91 -2.35
C GLN A 510 -20.77 -24.32 -0.86
N ASP A 511 -19.65 -24.38 -0.13
CA ASP A 511 -19.62 -24.72 1.30
C ASP A 511 -20.18 -23.58 2.19
N LEU A 512 -20.15 -22.34 1.69
CA LEU A 512 -20.59 -21.12 2.37
C LEU A 512 -21.98 -20.66 1.92
N LEU A 513 -22.37 -20.94 0.68
CA LEU A 513 -23.69 -20.60 0.13
C LEU A 513 -24.72 -21.71 0.43
N SER A 514 -26.01 -21.38 0.49
CA SER A 514 -27.08 -22.38 0.71
C SER A 514 -27.45 -23.11 -0.59
N ASN A 515 -27.44 -22.40 -1.71
CA ASN A 515 -27.75 -22.87 -3.05
C ASN A 515 -26.92 -22.06 -4.07
N THR A 516 -26.85 -22.54 -5.32
CA THR A 516 -26.38 -21.76 -6.48
C THR A 516 -27.56 -21.37 -7.37
N GLU A 517 -27.45 -20.28 -8.12
CA GLU A 517 -28.45 -19.81 -9.08
C GLU A 517 -27.85 -19.62 -10.47
N ASP A 518 -28.62 -19.96 -11.53
CA ASP A 518 -28.25 -19.67 -12.92
C ASP A 518 -28.23 -18.15 -13.13
N SER A 519 -27.00 -17.62 -13.18
CA SER A 519 -26.73 -16.20 -13.29
C SER A 519 -26.76 -15.68 -14.74
N SER A 520 -26.87 -16.55 -15.75
CA SER A 520 -26.44 -16.26 -17.12
C SER A 520 -27.18 -15.09 -17.78
N GLU A 521 -28.52 -15.11 -17.78
CA GLU A 521 -29.36 -14.05 -18.39
C GLU A 521 -29.28 -12.72 -17.62
N SER A 522 -29.27 -12.77 -16.29
CA SER A 522 -29.13 -11.60 -15.42
C SER A 522 -27.77 -10.92 -15.60
N ILE A 523 -26.68 -11.70 -15.68
CA ILE A 523 -25.32 -11.21 -15.97
C ILE A 523 -25.29 -10.58 -17.36
N ARG A 524 -25.88 -11.22 -18.39
CA ARG A 524 -25.95 -10.67 -19.76
C ARG A 524 -26.68 -9.31 -19.80
N ARG A 525 -27.75 -9.14 -19.01
CA ARG A 525 -28.45 -7.84 -18.87
C ARG A 525 -27.60 -6.82 -18.11
N THR A 526 -26.91 -7.26 -17.06
CA THR A 526 -26.01 -6.40 -16.28
C THR A 526 -24.81 -5.92 -17.11
N THR A 527 -24.16 -6.77 -17.90
CA THR A 527 -23.05 -6.33 -18.77
C THR A 527 -23.52 -5.37 -19.85
N GLN A 528 -24.70 -5.60 -20.43
CA GLN A 528 -25.32 -4.64 -21.36
C GLN A 528 -25.57 -3.28 -20.69
N TYR A 529 -26.16 -3.27 -19.48
CA TYR A 529 -26.39 -2.04 -18.72
C TYR A 529 -25.09 -1.28 -18.36
N ILE A 530 -24.04 -2.01 -18.00
CA ILE A 530 -22.70 -1.45 -17.75
C ILE A 530 -22.14 -0.78 -19.02
N LYS A 531 -22.24 -1.45 -20.18
CA LYS A 531 -21.77 -0.88 -21.46
C LYS A 531 -22.56 0.36 -21.88
N GLU A 532 -23.88 0.38 -21.64
CA GLU A 532 -24.73 1.55 -21.90
C GLU A 532 -24.28 2.75 -21.06
N ASN A 533 -24.08 2.56 -19.74
CA ASN A 533 -23.53 3.59 -18.87
C ASN A 533 -22.16 4.11 -19.35
N ILE A 534 -21.25 3.23 -19.77
CA ILE A 534 -19.93 3.63 -20.30
C ILE A 534 -20.07 4.45 -21.61
N LYS A 535 -21.05 4.13 -22.47
CA LYS A 535 -21.26 4.78 -23.78
C LYS A 535 -22.01 6.10 -23.70
N ASP A 536 -23.00 6.21 -22.82
CA ASP A 536 -23.92 7.34 -22.80
C ASP A 536 -23.28 8.64 -22.27
N GLY A 537 -22.19 8.53 -21.49
CA GLY A 537 -21.11 9.52 -21.40
C GLY A 537 -21.44 10.95 -20.93
N HIS A 538 -22.69 11.29 -20.65
CA HIS A 538 -23.13 12.67 -20.43
C HIS A 538 -23.06 13.15 -18.96
N ALA A 539 -22.71 12.27 -18.01
CA ALA A 539 -22.57 12.65 -16.59
C ALA A 539 -21.53 11.85 -15.77
N LEU A 540 -20.85 10.84 -16.35
CA LEU A 540 -19.94 9.98 -15.59
C LEU A 540 -18.51 10.51 -15.55
N PHE A 541 -17.92 10.52 -14.36
CA PHE A 541 -16.49 10.74 -14.18
C PHE A 541 -15.71 9.57 -14.80
N ILE A 542 -14.57 9.85 -15.43
CA ILE A 542 -13.85 8.85 -16.24
C ILE A 542 -13.40 7.63 -15.44
N GLU A 543 -13.07 7.82 -14.18
CA GLU A 543 -12.76 6.74 -13.24
C GLU A 543 -13.93 5.79 -13.01
N ARG A 544 -15.18 6.28 -13.04
CA ARG A 544 -16.38 5.43 -12.99
C ARG A 544 -16.49 4.56 -14.23
N SER A 545 -16.25 5.10 -15.42
CA SER A 545 -16.23 4.32 -16.65
C SER A 545 -15.14 3.23 -16.65
N ILE A 546 -14.01 3.50 -15.99
CA ILE A 546 -12.93 2.52 -15.83
C ILE A 546 -13.30 1.43 -14.81
N ASN A 547 -13.85 1.78 -13.64
CA ASN A 547 -14.31 0.77 -12.68
C ASN A 547 -15.44 -0.10 -13.27
N LEU A 548 -16.35 0.51 -14.03
CA LEU A 548 -17.37 -0.22 -14.80
C LEU A 548 -16.74 -1.18 -15.83
N PHE A 549 -15.66 -0.80 -16.50
CA PHE A 549 -14.93 -1.73 -17.39
C PHE A 549 -14.24 -2.85 -16.60
N LEU A 550 -13.64 -2.57 -15.43
CA LEU A 550 -13.10 -3.61 -14.54
C LEU A 550 -14.17 -4.60 -14.08
N CYS A 551 -15.39 -4.12 -13.81
CA CYS A 551 -16.53 -4.97 -13.48
C CYS A 551 -16.87 -5.97 -14.60
N LEU A 552 -16.72 -5.59 -15.88
CA LEU A 552 -16.87 -6.51 -17.01
C LEU A 552 -15.80 -7.62 -16.98
N LEU A 553 -14.56 -7.30 -16.60
CA LEU A 553 -13.49 -8.30 -16.47
C LEU A 553 -13.77 -9.31 -15.35
N GLU A 554 -14.30 -8.87 -14.19
CA GLU A 554 -14.68 -9.77 -13.09
C GLU A 554 -15.77 -10.78 -13.51
N VAL A 555 -16.69 -10.37 -14.40
CA VAL A 555 -17.71 -11.25 -15.01
C VAL A 555 -17.26 -11.91 -16.33
N LYS A 556 -15.96 -11.79 -16.68
CA LYS A 556 -15.32 -12.37 -17.87
C LYS A 556 -15.91 -11.90 -19.22
N ASP A 557 -16.54 -10.73 -19.26
CA ASP A 557 -16.99 -10.06 -20.49
C ASP A 557 -15.85 -9.20 -21.08
N GLN A 558 -15.16 -9.76 -22.07
CA GLN A 558 -14.10 -9.06 -22.83
C GLN A 558 -14.65 -8.27 -24.04
N THR A 559 -15.97 -8.22 -24.25
CA THR A 559 -16.53 -7.79 -25.54
C THR A 559 -16.48 -6.27 -25.76
N LEU A 560 -16.43 -5.47 -24.69
CA LEU A 560 -16.37 -4.01 -24.80
C LEU A 560 -15.06 -3.50 -25.43
N SER A 561 -13.93 -4.19 -25.26
CA SER A 561 -12.69 -3.78 -25.95
C SER A 561 -12.81 -3.93 -27.47
N ARG A 562 -13.48 -5.01 -27.94
CA ARG A 562 -13.85 -5.20 -29.36
C ARG A 562 -14.84 -4.15 -29.85
N GLU A 563 -15.89 -3.85 -29.09
CA GLU A 563 -16.87 -2.82 -29.45
C GLU A 563 -16.21 -1.42 -29.59
N ILE A 564 -15.26 -1.08 -28.72
CA ILE A 564 -14.45 0.15 -28.84
C ILE A 564 -13.61 0.14 -30.14
N GLN A 565 -13.00 -1.00 -30.47
CA GLN A 565 -12.23 -1.16 -31.71
C GLN A 565 -13.09 -1.08 -32.97
N GLU A 566 -14.27 -1.69 -32.97
CA GLU A 566 -15.24 -1.59 -34.07
C GLU A 566 -15.76 -0.17 -34.24
N PHE A 567 -16.05 0.54 -33.15
CA PHE A 567 -16.44 1.96 -33.18
C PHE A 567 -15.37 2.83 -33.85
N VAL A 568 -14.10 2.66 -33.47
CA VAL A 568 -12.94 3.35 -34.06
C VAL A 568 -12.70 2.95 -35.52
N LYS A 569 -13.04 1.73 -35.95
CA LYS A 569 -12.95 1.31 -37.35
C LYS A 569 -14.13 1.79 -38.22
N SER A 570 -15.31 1.98 -37.64
CA SER A 570 -16.58 2.16 -38.36
C SER A 570 -16.82 3.52 -39.04
N GLU A 571 -15.81 4.41 -39.11
CA GLU A 571 -15.88 5.83 -39.52
C GLU A 571 -16.83 6.73 -38.68
N LYS A 572 -17.83 6.18 -37.96
CA LYS A 572 -18.82 6.90 -37.14
C LYS A 572 -18.22 7.78 -36.03
N HIS A 573 -17.00 7.48 -35.58
CA HIS A 573 -16.28 8.27 -34.58
C HIS A 573 -15.88 9.67 -35.08
N LYS A 574 -15.87 9.94 -36.40
CA LYS A 574 -15.50 11.25 -36.96
C LYS A 574 -16.43 12.38 -36.53
N GLU A 575 -17.65 12.07 -36.07
CA GLU A 575 -18.65 13.03 -35.62
C GLU A 575 -18.48 13.48 -34.16
N LYS A 576 -17.83 12.68 -33.30
CA LYS A 576 -17.61 13.00 -31.88
C LYS A 576 -16.11 13.14 -31.56
N ASN A 577 -15.70 14.34 -31.15
CA ASN A 577 -14.34 14.61 -30.69
C ASN A 577 -14.13 14.02 -29.28
N LEU A 578 -13.17 13.12 -29.12
CA LEU A 578 -12.79 12.55 -27.83
C LEU A 578 -11.91 13.54 -27.06
N SER A 579 -12.25 13.81 -25.80
CA SER A 579 -11.37 14.59 -24.93
C SER A 579 -10.06 13.84 -24.65
N PRO A 580 -8.98 14.55 -24.26
CA PRO A 580 -7.75 13.91 -23.81
C PRO A 580 -7.98 12.95 -22.64
N SER A 581 -8.98 13.20 -21.80
CA SER A 581 -9.31 12.35 -20.66
C SER A 581 -10.08 11.08 -21.07
N HIS A 582 -11.00 11.13 -22.05
CA HIS A 582 -11.57 9.91 -22.67
C HIS A 582 -10.47 9.03 -23.29
N CYS A 583 -9.48 9.66 -23.93
CA CYS A 583 -8.34 8.98 -24.52
C CYS A 583 -7.52 8.20 -23.46
N SER A 584 -7.32 8.77 -22.26
CA SER A 584 -6.69 8.06 -21.13
C SER A 584 -7.51 6.84 -20.67
N ALA A 585 -8.84 6.96 -20.62
CA ALA A 585 -9.73 5.87 -20.24
C ALA A 585 -9.63 4.70 -21.23
N ILE A 586 -9.74 5.01 -22.52
CA ILE A 586 -9.58 4.04 -23.61
C ILE A 586 -8.19 3.40 -23.54
N ALA A 587 -7.13 4.18 -23.36
CA ALA A 587 -5.77 3.65 -23.27
C ALA A 587 -5.62 2.65 -22.12
N TYR A 588 -6.24 2.91 -20.97
CA TYR A 588 -6.23 2.00 -19.83
C TYR A 588 -7.05 0.73 -20.09
N MET A 589 -8.28 0.85 -20.58
CA MET A 589 -9.13 -0.31 -20.95
C MET A 589 -8.42 -1.22 -21.96
N LEU A 590 -7.71 -0.64 -22.94
CA LEU A 590 -6.93 -1.39 -23.93
C LEU A 590 -5.66 -2.01 -23.33
N GLN A 591 -5.00 -1.39 -22.36
CA GLN A 591 -3.86 -1.99 -21.65
C GLN A 591 -4.26 -3.26 -20.87
N ILE A 592 -5.41 -3.22 -20.20
CA ILE A 592 -5.80 -4.28 -19.25
C ILE A 592 -6.63 -5.40 -19.88
N SER A 593 -7.20 -5.17 -21.08
CA SER A 593 -7.92 -6.19 -21.84
C SER A 593 -7.05 -7.43 -22.06
N GLU A 594 -7.65 -8.61 -22.00
CA GLU A 594 -6.94 -9.88 -22.28
C GLU A 594 -6.71 -10.08 -23.78
N GLU A 595 -7.59 -9.54 -24.62
CA GLU A 595 -7.42 -9.57 -26.06
C GLU A 595 -6.31 -8.61 -26.51
N VAL A 596 -5.43 -9.10 -27.38
CA VAL A 596 -4.34 -8.31 -27.97
C VAL A 596 -4.83 -7.62 -29.22
N LEU A 597 -4.63 -6.30 -29.30
CA LEU A 597 -4.99 -5.53 -30.49
C LEU A 597 -4.09 -5.87 -31.67
N ASP A 598 -4.66 -6.10 -32.85
CA ASP A 598 -3.85 -6.29 -34.06
C ASP A 598 -3.19 -4.98 -34.51
N GLU A 599 -3.91 -3.86 -34.47
CA GLU A 599 -3.42 -2.54 -34.87
C GLU A 599 -3.99 -1.44 -33.97
N LEU A 600 -3.09 -0.59 -33.45
CA LEU A 600 -3.42 0.68 -32.78
C LEU A 600 -2.96 1.83 -33.69
N ASP A 601 -3.90 2.59 -34.24
CA ASP A 601 -3.63 3.74 -35.10
C ASP A 601 -4.20 5.01 -34.45
N LEU A 602 -3.31 5.89 -34.00
CA LEU A 602 -3.69 7.11 -33.29
C LEU A 602 -4.36 8.17 -34.17
N LYS A 603 -4.25 8.07 -35.51
CA LYS A 603 -4.93 8.98 -36.44
C LYS A 603 -6.39 8.60 -36.67
N LYS A 604 -6.80 7.37 -36.37
CA LYS A 604 -8.22 6.95 -36.36
C LYS A 604 -8.99 7.45 -35.13
N TYR A 605 -8.31 7.97 -34.11
CA TYR A 605 -8.97 8.62 -32.97
C TYR A 605 -9.17 10.11 -33.26
N ASN A 606 -10.44 10.53 -33.33
CA ASN A 606 -10.83 11.92 -33.47
C ASN A 606 -10.59 12.66 -32.14
N THR A 607 -9.38 13.20 -31.97
CA THR A 607 -8.93 13.86 -30.74
C THR A 607 -7.76 14.82 -31.00
N SER A 608 -7.42 15.65 -30.01
CA SER A 608 -6.25 16.53 -30.04
C SER A 608 -4.93 15.75 -29.98
N ASP A 609 -3.80 16.39 -30.29
CA ASP A 609 -2.48 15.76 -30.15
C ASP A 609 -2.20 15.31 -28.72
N GLU A 610 -2.74 16.00 -27.72
CA GLU A 610 -2.68 15.58 -26.33
C GLU A 610 -3.46 14.27 -26.09
N GLY A 611 -4.67 14.15 -26.65
CA GLY A 611 -5.43 12.91 -26.59
C GLY A 611 -4.72 11.74 -27.30
N ARG A 612 -4.09 12.01 -28.44
CA ARG A 612 -3.22 11.02 -29.12
C ARG A 612 -2.07 10.57 -28.21
N ARG A 613 -1.35 11.49 -27.58
CA ARG A 613 -0.28 11.14 -26.63
C ARG A 613 -0.79 10.31 -25.45
N ARG A 614 -1.98 10.62 -24.93
CA ARG A 614 -2.61 9.86 -23.84
C ARG A 614 -3.09 8.45 -24.25
N LEU A 615 -3.13 8.11 -25.53
CA LEU A 615 -3.40 6.74 -26.04
C LEU A 615 -2.14 5.87 -26.14
N ILE A 616 -0.93 6.44 -26.11
CA ILE A 616 0.35 5.72 -26.27
C ILE A 616 0.53 4.55 -25.29
N PRO A 617 0.11 4.61 -24.01
CA PRO A 617 0.20 3.46 -23.11
C PRO A 617 -0.46 2.16 -23.63
N ALA A 618 -1.48 2.26 -24.51
CA ALA A 618 -2.10 1.09 -25.14
C ALA A 618 -1.17 0.30 -26.10
N VAL A 619 -0.02 0.87 -26.49
CA VAL A 619 1.00 0.19 -27.32
C VAL A 619 1.54 -1.08 -26.64
N ILE A 620 1.47 -1.18 -25.30
CA ILE A 620 1.83 -2.42 -24.57
C ILE A 620 0.93 -3.61 -24.92
N ASN A 621 -0.25 -3.36 -25.48
CA ASN A 621 -1.21 -4.38 -25.88
C ASN A 621 -1.59 -4.32 -27.37
N CYS A 622 -0.65 -4.00 -28.25
CA CYS A 622 -0.88 -4.16 -29.69
C CYS A 622 0.26 -4.89 -30.42
N ARG A 623 -0.07 -5.59 -31.51
CA ARG A 623 0.90 -6.21 -32.42
C ARG A 623 1.53 -5.16 -33.35
N LYS A 624 0.78 -4.12 -33.70
CA LYS A 624 1.20 -3.02 -34.58
C LYS A 624 0.77 -1.67 -34.02
N ALA A 625 1.71 -0.72 -33.91
CA ALA A 625 1.45 0.65 -33.49
C ALA A 625 1.77 1.64 -34.62
N LEU A 626 0.78 2.41 -35.03
CA LEU A 626 0.89 3.49 -36.00
C LEU A 626 0.79 4.83 -35.27
N LEU A 627 1.94 5.42 -34.97
CA LEU A 627 2.09 6.68 -34.22
C LEU A 627 2.58 7.82 -35.13
N ALA A 628 2.51 7.63 -36.45
CA ALA A 628 3.08 8.55 -37.44
C ALA A 628 2.42 9.93 -37.40
N GLY A 629 3.22 10.99 -37.41
CA GLY A 629 2.76 12.39 -37.39
C GLY A 629 1.88 12.77 -36.19
N CYS A 630 2.06 12.13 -35.04
CA CYS A 630 1.21 12.30 -33.85
C CYS A 630 1.72 13.32 -32.82
N ASN A 631 2.73 14.12 -33.18
CA ASN A 631 3.27 15.20 -32.33
C ASN A 631 3.73 14.66 -30.96
N LEU A 632 4.59 13.63 -31.04
CA LEU A 632 5.16 12.91 -29.90
C LEU A 632 6.21 13.76 -29.17
N THR A 633 6.33 13.53 -27.85
CA THR A 633 7.26 14.22 -26.94
C THR A 633 8.32 13.26 -26.39
N GLY A 634 9.34 13.75 -25.67
CA GLY A 634 10.30 12.89 -24.95
C GLY A 634 9.63 11.81 -24.09
N GLN A 635 8.64 12.19 -23.28
CA GLN A 635 7.78 11.27 -22.50
C GLN A 635 7.08 10.21 -23.36
N SER A 636 6.67 10.56 -24.59
CA SER A 636 6.05 9.62 -25.52
C SER A 636 7.03 8.51 -25.93
N TYR A 637 8.30 8.89 -26.18
CA TYR A 637 9.36 7.94 -26.53
C TYR A 637 9.84 7.12 -25.32
N GLU A 638 9.83 7.69 -24.10
CA GLU A 638 10.08 6.95 -22.86
C GLU A 638 9.03 5.85 -22.65
N ILE A 639 7.73 6.15 -22.76
CA ILE A 639 6.66 5.15 -22.66
C ILE A 639 6.85 4.03 -23.69
N VAL A 640 7.14 4.37 -24.96
CA VAL A 640 7.40 3.38 -26.01
C VAL A 640 8.66 2.54 -25.69
N SER A 641 9.72 3.14 -25.14
CA SER A 641 10.93 2.44 -24.71
C SER A 641 10.64 1.45 -23.57
N SER A 642 9.85 1.85 -22.57
CA SER A 642 9.34 0.96 -21.50
C SER A 642 8.55 -0.22 -22.07
N VAL A 643 7.69 0.01 -23.07
CA VAL A 643 6.93 -1.07 -23.74
C VAL A 643 7.86 -2.06 -24.45
N LEU A 644 8.88 -1.58 -25.16
CA LEU A 644 9.88 -2.44 -25.83
C LEU A 644 10.73 -3.23 -24.83
N HIS A 645 10.98 -2.67 -23.64
CA HIS A 645 11.67 -3.35 -22.53
C HIS A 645 10.77 -4.30 -21.73
N SER A 646 9.44 -4.22 -21.88
CA SER A 646 8.47 -4.91 -21.02
C SER A 646 8.64 -6.42 -20.98
N SER A 647 8.14 -7.06 -19.91
CA SER A 647 8.30 -8.50 -19.70
C SER A 647 7.40 -9.39 -20.58
N ASN A 648 6.49 -8.83 -21.37
CA ASN A 648 5.63 -9.56 -22.31
C ASN A 648 5.29 -8.71 -23.56
N PRO A 649 6.28 -8.37 -24.41
CA PRO A 649 6.08 -7.47 -25.54
C PRO A 649 5.41 -8.21 -26.70
N VAL A 650 4.15 -7.84 -26.96
CA VAL A 650 3.36 -8.34 -28.11
C VAL A 650 3.64 -7.58 -29.41
N LEU A 651 4.25 -6.38 -29.30
CA LEU A 651 4.52 -5.45 -30.39
C LEU A 651 5.54 -6.00 -31.39
N ARG A 652 5.16 -6.03 -32.67
CA ARG A 652 5.95 -6.50 -33.83
C ARG A 652 6.26 -5.39 -34.81
N GLU A 653 5.39 -4.40 -34.93
CA GLU A 653 5.55 -3.28 -35.84
C GLU A 653 5.33 -1.95 -35.13
N LEU A 654 6.25 -1.01 -35.32
CA LEU A 654 6.17 0.34 -34.76
C LEU A 654 6.50 1.35 -35.85
N ASP A 655 5.56 2.27 -36.10
CA ASP A 655 5.74 3.39 -37.01
C ASP A 655 5.74 4.72 -36.24
N LEU A 656 6.89 5.37 -36.20
CA LEU A 656 7.11 6.69 -35.58
C LEU A 656 7.29 7.80 -36.63
N SER A 657 7.08 7.50 -37.92
CA SER A 657 7.44 8.39 -39.02
C SER A 657 6.78 9.78 -38.92
N ASN A 658 7.48 10.82 -39.39
CA ASN A 658 7.04 12.22 -39.38
C ASN A 658 6.77 12.79 -37.97
N ASN A 659 7.51 12.34 -36.95
CA ASN A 659 7.56 12.97 -35.62
C ASN A 659 8.96 13.52 -35.35
N ASP A 660 9.05 14.57 -34.53
CA ASP A 660 10.33 15.15 -34.13
C ASP A 660 11.00 14.24 -33.06
N LEU A 661 11.69 13.20 -33.52
CA LEU A 661 12.37 12.21 -32.68
C LEU A 661 13.79 12.68 -32.34
N GLN A 662 14.52 13.13 -33.37
CA GLN A 662 15.93 13.51 -33.31
C GLN A 662 16.83 12.39 -32.76
N ASP A 663 18.13 12.66 -32.63
CA ASP A 663 19.08 11.68 -32.09
C ASP A 663 18.86 11.41 -30.58
N SER A 664 18.28 12.38 -29.86
CA SER A 664 17.90 12.25 -28.45
C SER A 664 16.77 11.23 -28.24
N GLY A 665 15.72 11.28 -29.06
CA GLY A 665 14.64 10.28 -29.04
C GLY A 665 15.12 8.89 -29.47
N VAL A 666 16.04 8.80 -30.44
CA VAL A 666 16.69 7.52 -30.80
C VAL A 666 17.46 6.94 -29.61
N LYS A 667 18.22 7.76 -28.86
CA LYS A 667 18.91 7.32 -27.64
C LYS A 667 17.92 6.77 -26.60
N LEU A 668 16.80 7.46 -26.35
CA LEU A 668 15.74 7.00 -25.42
C LEU A 668 15.16 5.64 -25.85
N LEU A 669 14.82 5.48 -27.13
CA LEU A 669 14.28 4.22 -27.68
C LEU A 669 15.31 3.09 -27.68
N SER A 670 16.61 3.40 -27.83
CA SER A 670 17.67 2.40 -27.89
C SER A 670 17.76 1.54 -26.62
N ASN A 671 17.38 2.08 -25.46
CA ASN A 671 17.33 1.35 -24.19
C ASN A 671 16.30 0.20 -24.21
N GLY A 672 15.12 0.45 -24.81
CA GLY A 672 14.10 -0.58 -25.03
C GLY A 672 14.49 -1.55 -26.14
N LEU A 673 14.99 -1.04 -27.27
CA LEU A 673 15.39 -1.86 -28.43
C LEU A 673 16.55 -2.82 -28.13
N LYS A 674 17.48 -2.46 -27.23
CA LYS A 674 18.58 -3.34 -26.76
C LYS A 674 18.13 -4.46 -25.82
N SER A 675 16.88 -4.46 -25.38
CA SER A 675 16.39 -5.52 -24.49
C SER A 675 16.40 -6.88 -25.21
N PRO A 676 16.96 -7.95 -24.63
CA PRO A 676 16.87 -9.30 -25.21
C PRO A 676 15.43 -9.84 -25.19
N LYS A 677 14.50 -9.14 -24.53
CA LYS A 677 13.06 -9.41 -24.56
C LYS A 677 12.36 -8.74 -25.75
N CYS A 678 12.99 -7.75 -26.40
CA CYS A 678 12.39 -6.98 -27.49
C CYS A 678 11.96 -7.92 -28.62
N GLN A 679 10.74 -7.71 -29.10
CA GLN A 679 10.06 -8.62 -30.03
C GLN A 679 9.61 -7.94 -31.33
N LEU A 680 10.08 -6.71 -31.51
CA LEU A 680 9.82 -5.84 -32.64
C LEU A 680 10.55 -6.36 -33.88
N LYS A 681 9.84 -6.45 -35.00
CA LYS A 681 10.36 -6.91 -36.30
C LYS A 681 10.50 -5.77 -37.32
N ILE A 682 9.69 -4.71 -37.19
CA ILE A 682 9.72 -3.57 -38.10
C ILE A 682 9.63 -2.27 -37.29
N LEU A 683 10.59 -1.38 -37.52
CA LEU A 683 10.64 -0.02 -37.01
C LEU A 683 10.68 0.95 -38.19
N ARG A 684 9.81 1.98 -38.21
CA ARG A 684 9.79 3.02 -39.25
C ARG A 684 10.06 4.39 -38.63
N LEU A 685 11.13 5.03 -39.09
CA LEU A 685 11.64 6.34 -38.61
C LEU A 685 11.73 7.38 -39.75
N SER A 686 10.88 7.27 -40.78
CA SER A 686 10.96 8.17 -41.93
C SER A 686 10.58 9.60 -41.52
N GLY A 687 11.33 10.61 -41.93
CA GLY A 687 11.02 12.00 -41.57
C GLY A 687 11.16 12.33 -40.07
N CYS A 688 12.01 11.60 -39.34
CA CYS A 688 12.18 11.73 -37.88
C CYS A 688 13.31 12.67 -37.41
N MET A 689 13.95 13.43 -38.33
CA MET A 689 15.09 14.32 -38.06
C MET A 689 16.30 13.63 -37.39
N VAL A 690 16.50 12.33 -37.64
CA VAL A 690 17.65 11.55 -37.17
C VAL A 690 18.87 11.86 -38.04
N THR A 691 20.03 12.07 -37.41
CA THR A 691 21.30 12.36 -38.08
C THR A 691 22.25 11.15 -38.06
N GLU A 692 23.50 11.34 -38.46
CA GLU A 692 24.55 10.31 -38.34
C GLU A 692 24.74 9.83 -36.89
N GLU A 693 24.55 10.70 -35.89
CA GLU A 693 24.71 10.33 -34.48
C GLU A 693 23.65 9.30 -34.03
N GLY A 694 22.37 9.53 -34.34
CA GLY A 694 21.30 8.58 -34.05
C GLY A 694 21.43 7.30 -34.87
N CYS A 695 21.84 7.40 -36.14
CA CYS A 695 22.18 6.21 -36.94
C CYS A 695 23.30 5.37 -36.30
N SER A 696 24.35 6.01 -35.76
CA SER A 696 25.41 5.33 -35.03
C SER A 696 24.86 4.57 -33.80
N VAL A 697 23.96 5.19 -33.02
CA VAL A 697 23.28 4.50 -31.90
C VAL A 697 22.50 3.26 -32.39
N MET A 698 21.80 3.36 -33.53
CA MET A 698 21.06 2.24 -34.13
C MET A 698 21.98 1.09 -34.59
N THR A 699 23.24 1.33 -34.96
CA THR A 699 24.19 0.25 -35.29
C THR A 699 24.58 -0.61 -34.09
N THR A 700 24.37 -0.10 -32.86
CA THR A 700 24.66 -0.84 -31.61
C THR A 700 23.52 -1.77 -31.16
N LEU A 701 22.47 -1.92 -31.98
CA LEU A 701 21.35 -2.83 -31.74
C LEU A 701 21.62 -4.21 -32.33
N ALA A 702 21.44 -5.25 -31.52
CA ALA A 702 21.32 -6.63 -32.03
C ALA A 702 19.86 -6.85 -32.48
N TRP A 703 19.67 -7.34 -33.70
CA TRP A 703 18.38 -7.62 -34.33
C TRP A 703 18.10 -9.13 -34.41
#